data_AF-N0E0J8-F1
#
_entry.id   AF-N0E0J8-F1
#
_cell.length_a   1.000
_cell.length_b   1.000
_cell.length_c   1.000
_cell.angle_alpha   90.00
_cell.angle_beta   90.00
_cell.angle_gamma   90.00
#
_symmetry.space_group_name_H-M   'P 1'
#
loop_
_entity.id
_entity.type
_entity.pdbx_description
1 polymer ?
#
loop_
_entity_poly.entity_id
_entity_poly.type
_entity_poly.pdbx_seq_one_letter_code
_entity_poly.pdbx_strand_id
1 'polypeptide(L)'
;MSAGMIEDASTGAPAERFVSGLTRHGHRPALREGNRTITYDAMTQLVDRATEQWTAMGPSRRLVHFEPVATIDAVASWLGAARAGHVVALIPPGRGAGFRQRYDPDSIAGRTRSGWQVEHLRRRSRHELHPDLGLLMTTSGSTSSPRLVRLSFDNLMANTEGIVDALGIRAEDVAVTTLPLSYCYGLSVLHTHLAVGASVVLTARSVTDSVLWQQMSRAGVTTLSAVPHTFDLLTAAGRSPGQLLAMRQVTQAGGRLDPAVAREWGTRGHEEGWDLRLMYGQTEATARISVSAPHEAVRHPDRVGRPIAHTQVELRTEGRVALPGEVGEIHVSGRGVMLGHALSKADLALGAAVSDLATGDLARRHPDGTLEILGRGSDFVKIAGLRIDLAWLESSLARRGVTALVTAGTHDLHALVEDRPTIDVGETRRAIAEVAGLPPHRIRVLLAPALPRTDSGKPDRVTARALFDGSPSPPVHHADVASEGSGRADRHSPRSRADASASRRLKAVTEIYASCLGVADVRPDASFVALHGDSLSYVEVSVRLEQVLGQVPKDWQRLSVSELASGRRTRRASGRFAQVDTTIVLRAVAIVLIVLEHADVIKILGGAHILLAVAGFNFGRFLAAQPSRRERATAVFHSLARLVIPTVAWVTLATVVMDRYAWPNFVLLNWVFGPDVWGIRSSLWFIEALFWITLAVLGLLSIPAVHRLCTRSPMRISLAVVIVALALRWGPLDLTDPTVHESAPAVLWLFAIGWAAALVRRRWERLLVAGLFLAGMVGYFADRHRELVIIAGVLVLVSLPALALPRRLVAPASALAGASLYIYITHFEVFAFLESSAVTPWSELGDSAWGRAAAGLTFGLALWGVRRQITRARIGAVRRHLNGHWPVPSSPSARRAAASLAQMDRDRPDERVRSPR
;
A
#
# COMPACT_ATOMS: atom_id res chain seq x y z
N MET A 1 56.66 15.34 12.95
CA MET A 1 57.26 16.65 12.68
C MET A 1 56.15 17.68 12.55
N SER A 2 56.38 18.84 13.14
CA SER A 2 55.40 19.76 13.72
C SER A 2 54.32 20.34 12.81
N ALA A 3 53.16 20.52 13.45
CA ALA A 3 52.28 21.69 13.38
C ALA A 3 52.86 22.90 12.62
N GLY A 4 52.17 23.30 11.56
CA GLY A 4 52.38 24.54 10.84
C GLY A 4 51.51 24.59 9.59
N MET A 5 50.69 25.64 9.47
CA MET A 5 49.72 25.95 8.40
C MET A 5 48.30 25.38 8.56
N ILE A 6 47.58 25.83 9.60
CA ILE A 6 46.14 26.14 9.47
C ILE A 6 45.95 27.56 10.00
N GLU A 7 46.48 28.53 9.26
CA GLU A 7 46.07 29.94 9.37
C GLU A 7 46.01 30.50 7.95
N ASP A 8 44.94 30.14 7.24
CA ASP A 8 44.33 31.07 6.32
C ASP A 8 42.83 31.07 6.62
N ALA A 9 42.39 32.11 7.31
CA ALA A 9 41.02 32.30 7.74
C ALA A 9 40.14 32.57 6.50
N SER A 10 39.71 31.50 5.83
CA SER A 10 38.80 31.57 4.69
C SER A 10 37.44 32.17 5.09
N THR A 11 37.23 33.43 4.71
CA THR A 11 36.06 34.29 4.96
C THR A 11 34.79 33.89 4.17
N GLY A 12 34.70 32.63 3.71
CA GLY A 12 33.61 32.15 2.84
C GLY A 12 32.46 31.44 3.58
N ALA A 13 31.25 31.52 3.03
CA ALA A 13 30.09 30.77 3.52
C ALA A 13 30.38 29.25 3.58
N PRO A 14 29.78 28.48 4.52
CA PRO A 14 30.07 27.04 4.67
C PRO A 14 29.92 26.22 3.37
N ALA A 15 28.97 26.57 2.51
CA ALA A 15 28.78 25.93 1.21
C ALA A 15 29.94 26.18 0.24
N GLU A 16 30.42 27.41 0.15
CA GLU A 16 31.59 27.79 -0.65
C GLU A 16 32.83 27.01 -0.18
N ARG A 17 33.07 26.97 1.14
CA ARG A 17 34.22 26.27 1.72
C ARG A 17 34.20 24.77 1.41
N PHE A 18 33.04 24.12 1.54
CA PHE A 18 32.91 22.70 1.18
C PHE A 18 33.17 22.47 -0.30
N VAL A 19 32.49 23.21 -1.18
CA VAL A 19 32.57 23.02 -2.63
C VAL A 19 33.97 23.31 -3.15
N SER A 20 34.57 24.43 -2.76
CA SER A 20 35.94 24.79 -3.14
C SER A 20 36.96 23.81 -2.58
N GLY A 21 36.71 23.26 -1.39
CA GLY A 21 37.53 22.21 -0.78
C GLY A 21 37.56 20.90 -1.57
N LEU A 22 36.56 20.61 -2.41
CA LEU A 22 36.54 19.38 -3.22
C LEU A 22 37.69 19.31 -4.23
N THR A 23 38.23 20.46 -4.67
CA THR A 23 39.34 20.54 -5.64
C THR A 23 40.61 19.85 -5.16
N ARG A 24 40.84 19.78 -3.84
CA ARG A 24 42.03 19.15 -3.24
C ARG A 24 42.17 17.67 -3.57
N HIS A 25 41.09 17.02 -4.01
CA HIS A 25 41.08 15.60 -4.36
C HIS A 25 41.51 15.33 -5.82
N GLY A 26 41.67 16.38 -6.64
CA GLY A 26 42.32 16.33 -7.95
C GLY A 26 41.78 15.27 -8.90
N HIS A 27 42.67 14.38 -9.34
CA HIS A 27 42.37 13.32 -10.30
C HIS A 27 41.64 12.10 -9.73
N ARG A 28 41.29 12.09 -8.43
CA ARG A 28 40.53 10.96 -7.85
C ARG A 28 39.15 10.86 -8.51
N PRO A 29 38.59 9.64 -8.69
CA PRO A 29 37.21 9.48 -9.14
C PRO A 29 36.22 10.10 -8.15
N ALA A 30 35.31 10.95 -8.62
CA ALA A 30 34.28 11.59 -7.79
C ALA A 30 32.91 10.93 -8.01
N LEU A 31 32.43 10.93 -9.25
CA LEU A 31 31.08 10.45 -9.59
C LEU A 31 31.13 9.44 -10.74
N ARG A 32 30.30 8.40 -10.64
CA ARG A 32 30.18 7.33 -11.64
C ARG A 32 28.72 7.21 -12.08
N GLU A 33 28.43 7.44 -13.36
CA GLU A 33 27.08 7.34 -13.95
C GLU A 33 27.12 6.41 -15.16
N GLY A 34 26.51 5.22 -15.02
CA GLY A 34 26.59 4.20 -16.05
C GLY A 34 28.03 3.77 -16.30
N ASN A 35 28.55 4.00 -17.52
CA ASN A 35 29.94 3.73 -17.87
C ASN A 35 30.84 4.98 -17.76
N ARG A 36 30.27 6.15 -17.45
CA ARG A 36 31.01 7.41 -17.34
C ARG A 36 31.52 7.57 -15.91
N THR A 37 32.80 7.80 -15.74
CA THR A 37 33.41 8.19 -14.47
C THR A 37 34.05 9.56 -14.67
N ILE A 38 33.83 10.48 -13.72
CA ILE A 38 34.48 11.79 -13.71
C ILE A 38 35.35 11.95 -12.47
N THR A 39 36.43 12.70 -12.60
CA THR A 39 37.34 13.07 -11.50
C THR A 39 36.80 14.24 -10.70
N TYR A 40 37.41 14.54 -9.55
CA TYR A 40 37.11 15.75 -8.79
C TYR A 40 37.40 17.03 -9.59
N ASP A 41 38.46 17.08 -10.39
CA ASP A 41 38.74 18.22 -11.30
C ASP A 41 37.62 18.44 -12.32
N ALA A 42 37.20 17.36 -13.00
CA ALA A 42 36.12 17.43 -13.98
C ALA A 42 34.77 17.77 -13.33
N MET A 43 34.53 17.27 -12.11
CA MET A 43 33.36 17.66 -11.31
C MET A 43 33.41 19.13 -10.94
N THR A 44 34.58 19.66 -10.56
CA THR A 44 34.76 21.08 -10.20
C THR A 44 34.42 21.97 -11.40
N GLN A 45 34.94 21.66 -12.59
CA GLN A 45 34.60 22.39 -13.82
C GLN A 45 33.10 22.35 -14.16
N LEU A 46 32.40 21.26 -13.81
CA LEU A 46 30.94 21.17 -13.96
C LEU A 46 30.22 22.02 -12.92
N VAL A 47 30.73 22.05 -11.69
CA VAL A 47 30.19 22.87 -10.60
C VAL A 47 30.42 24.36 -10.85
N ASP A 48 31.56 24.77 -11.39
CA ASP A 48 31.86 26.14 -11.79
C ASP A 48 30.86 26.63 -12.84
N ARG A 49 30.69 25.86 -13.92
CA ARG A 49 29.68 26.15 -14.96
C ARG A 49 28.26 26.18 -14.41
N ALA A 50 27.92 25.27 -13.49
CA ALA A 50 26.61 25.30 -12.85
C ALA A 50 26.45 26.55 -11.96
N THR A 51 27.50 26.98 -11.26
CA THR A 51 27.50 28.18 -10.42
C THR A 51 27.31 29.44 -11.29
N GLU A 52 27.96 29.51 -12.44
CA GLU A 52 27.74 30.57 -13.45
C GLU A 52 26.28 30.58 -13.94
N GLN A 53 25.70 29.42 -14.22
CA GLN A 53 24.28 29.32 -14.61
C GLN A 53 23.35 29.84 -13.50
N TRP A 54 23.62 29.52 -12.25
CA TRP A 54 22.82 30.00 -11.11
C TRP A 54 22.96 31.50 -10.87
N THR A 55 24.15 32.06 -11.09
CA THR A 55 24.44 33.49 -10.89
C THR A 55 24.13 34.37 -12.11
N ALA A 56 23.77 33.78 -13.26
CA ALA A 56 23.44 34.49 -14.50
C ALA A 56 22.36 35.58 -14.34
N MET A 57 21.48 35.43 -13.36
CA MET A 57 20.40 36.38 -13.07
C MET A 57 20.76 37.38 -11.94
N GLY A 58 22.04 37.49 -11.59
CA GLY A 58 22.57 38.38 -10.56
C GLY A 58 22.82 37.69 -9.21
N PRO A 59 23.46 38.40 -8.26
CA PRO A 59 23.97 37.82 -7.00
C PRO A 59 22.88 37.57 -5.94
N SER A 60 21.63 37.96 -6.18
CA SER A 60 20.55 37.80 -5.21
C SER A 60 20.23 36.32 -4.95
N ARG A 61 20.11 35.95 -3.67
CA ARG A 61 19.70 34.59 -3.25
C ARG A 61 18.29 34.27 -3.72
N ARG A 62 18.07 33.01 -4.08
CA ARG A 62 16.82 32.50 -4.69
C ARG A 62 16.29 31.29 -3.96
N LEU A 63 14.97 31.15 -3.93
CA LEU A 63 14.30 29.91 -3.57
C LEU A 63 14.21 29.01 -4.79
N VAL A 64 14.82 27.83 -4.72
CA VAL A 64 14.92 26.89 -5.84
C VAL A 64 14.04 25.67 -5.58
N HIS A 65 13.13 25.37 -6.50
CA HIS A 65 12.50 24.05 -6.58
C HIS A 65 13.41 23.09 -7.32
N PHE A 66 14.00 22.13 -6.62
CA PHE A 66 14.98 21.22 -7.18
C PHE A 66 14.44 19.79 -7.17
N GLU A 67 14.35 19.17 -8.34
CA GLU A 67 13.91 17.77 -8.51
C GLU A 67 15.15 16.88 -8.64
N PRO A 68 15.67 16.32 -7.53
CA PRO A 68 16.96 15.64 -7.57
C PRO A 68 16.83 14.29 -8.30
N VAL A 69 17.81 14.02 -9.15
CA VAL A 69 18.00 12.74 -9.83
C VAL A 69 19.46 12.32 -9.71
N ALA A 70 19.72 11.01 -9.68
CA ALA A 70 21.07 10.48 -9.55
C ALA A 70 21.81 10.53 -10.90
N THR A 71 22.23 11.73 -11.32
CA THR A 71 23.01 12.00 -12.54
C THR A 71 24.11 13.01 -12.23
N ILE A 72 25.22 12.98 -12.98
CA ILE A 72 26.35 13.88 -12.77
C ILE A 72 25.92 15.36 -12.83
N ASP A 73 25.13 15.74 -13.84
CA ASP A 73 24.74 17.14 -14.06
C ASP A 73 23.84 17.67 -12.92
N ALA A 74 22.94 16.83 -12.41
CA ALA A 74 22.11 17.19 -11.26
C ALA A 74 22.96 17.39 -9.99
N VAL A 75 23.95 16.53 -9.73
CA VAL A 75 24.85 16.70 -8.58
C VAL A 75 25.68 17.97 -8.72
N ALA A 76 26.26 18.22 -9.90
CA ALA A 76 27.00 19.45 -10.16
C ALA A 76 26.12 20.70 -9.99
N SER A 77 24.88 20.63 -10.47
CA SER A 77 23.90 21.71 -10.33
C SER A 77 23.46 21.95 -8.89
N TRP A 78 23.38 20.91 -8.06
CA TRP A 78 23.10 21.03 -6.63
C TRP A 78 24.25 21.75 -5.91
N LEU A 79 25.49 21.30 -6.15
CA LEU A 79 26.68 21.92 -5.55
C LEU A 79 26.87 23.37 -6.04
N GLY A 80 26.61 23.65 -7.31
CA GLY A 80 26.66 25.00 -7.86
C GLY A 80 25.59 25.93 -7.28
N ALA A 81 24.37 25.43 -7.05
CA ALA A 81 23.32 26.21 -6.38
C ALA A 81 23.69 26.53 -4.92
N ALA A 82 24.27 25.55 -4.22
CA ALA A 82 24.74 25.72 -2.85
C ALA A 82 25.90 26.72 -2.77
N ARG A 83 26.87 26.63 -3.68
CA ARG A 83 27.98 27.60 -3.78
C ARG A 83 27.48 29.01 -4.09
N ALA A 84 26.49 29.15 -4.98
CA ALA A 84 25.83 30.43 -5.27
C ALA A 84 24.95 30.95 -4.09
N GLY A 85 24.92 30.25 -2.95
CA GLY A 85 24.20 30.67 -1.75
C GLY A 85 22.66 30.60 -1.87
N HIS A 86 22.13 29.86 -2.85
CA HIS A 86 20.69 29.73 -3.03
C HIS A 86 20.05 28.77 -2.02
N VAL A 87 18.77 28.98 -1.71
CA VAL A 87 17.97 28.11 -0.84
C VAL A 87 17.34 27.03 -1.70
N VAL A 88 17.81 25.80 -1.55
CA VAL A 88 17.35 24.69 -2.39
C VAL A 88 16.33 23.84 -1.66
N ALA A 89 15.15 23.70 -2.24
CA ALA A 89 14.14 22.73 -1.80
C ALA A 89 14.24 21.46 -2.63
N LEU A 90 14.71 20.37 -2.00
CA LEU A 90 14.81 19.06 -2.62
C LEU A 90 13.45 18.36 -2.59
N ILE A 91 12.72 18.43 -3.70
CA ILE A 91 11.38 17.87 -3.82
C ILE A 91 11.42 16.63 -4.73
N PRO A 92 10.85 15.48 -4.32
CA PRO A 92 10.85 14.29 -5.16
C PRO A 92 10.30 14.57 -6.57
N PRO A 93 10.93 14.04 -7.64
CA PRO A 93 10.46 14.22 -9.01
C PRO A 93 8.97 13.90 -9.16
N GLY A 94 8.23 14.78 -9.84
CA GLY A 94 6.78 14.65 -10.02
C GLY A 94 5.91 15.05 -8.82
N ARG A 95 6.49 15.46 -7.67
CA ARG A 95 5.75 15.94 -6.48
C ARG A 95 5.86 17.45 -6.23
N GLY A 96 6.38 18.20 -7.20
CA GLY A 96 6.62 19.65 -7.09
C GLY A 96 5.39 20.55 -7.05
N ALA A 97 4.20 20.08 -7.46
CA ALA A 97 3.04 20.96 -7.66
C ALA A 97 2.60 21.69 -6.38
N GLY A 98 2.49 20.97 -5.26
CA GLY A 98 2.10 21.55 -3.97
C GLY A 98 3.15 22.53 -3.42
N PHE A 99 4.43 22.21 -3.55
CA PHE A 99 5.53 23.10 -3.19
C PHE A 99 5.48 24.39 -4.02
N ARG A 100 5.36 24.30 -5.34
CA ARG A 100 5.29 25.46 -6.24
C ARG A 100 4.09 26.36 -5.93
N GLN A 101 2.94 25.78 -5.59
CA GLN A 101 1.77 26.58 -5.21
C GLN A 101 1.98 27.31 -3.88
N ARG A 102 2.52 26.62 -2.86
CA ARG A 102 2.62 27.16 -1.50
C ARG A 102 3.81 28.08 -1.29
N TYR A 103 4.96 27.76 -1.89
CA TYR A 103 6.21 28.47 -1.69
C TYR A 103 6.61 29.31 -2.91
N ASP A 104 6.08 29.03 -4.10
CA ASP A 104 6.24 29.84 -5.31
C ASP A 104 7.70 30.27 -5.58
N PRO A 105 8.55 29.28 -5.92
CA PRO A 105 10.00 29.43 -6.04
C PRO A 105 10.38 30.44 -7.13
N ASP A 106 11.62 30.93 -7.08
CA ASP A 106 12.17 31.84 -8.09
C ASP A 106 12.77 31.09 -9.28
N SER A 107 13.22 29.86 -9.05
CA SER A 107 13.83 29.00 -10.06
C SER A 107 13.37 27.55 -9.90
N ILE A 108 13.40 26.81 -11.00
CA ILE A 108 13.14 25.37 -11.05
C ILE A 108 14.34 24.68 -11.67
N ALA A 109 14.83 23.60 -11.06
CA ALA A 109 15.85 22.74 -11.66
C ALA A 109 15.37 21.29 -11.64
N GLY A 110 15.54 20.60 -12.78
CA GLY A 110 15.09 19.22 -12.92
C GLY A 110 15.44 18.62 -14.28
N ARG A 111 15.13 17.34 -14.43
CA ARG A 111 15.38 16.60 -15.67
C ARG A 111 14.25 16.78 -16.67
N THR A 112 14.60 17.23 -17.87
CA THR A 112 13.72 17.36 -19.04
C THR A 112 14.05 16.28 -20.08
N ARG A 113 13.34 16.29 -21.23
CA ARG A 113 13.65 15.39 -22.36
C ARG A 113 15.03 15.66 -22.96
N SER A 114 15.50 16.90 -22.90
CA SER A 114 16.80 17.36 -23.41
C SER A 114 17.94 17.25 -22.38
N GLY A 115 17.68 16.70 -21.18
CA GLY A 115 18.67 16.58 -20.12
C GLY A 115 18.35 17.47 -18.92
N TRP A 116 19.36 17.72 -18.08
CA TRP A 116 19.24 18.59 -16.92
C TRP A 116 19.06 20.05 -17.35
N GLN A 117 18.10 20.75 -16.75
CA GLN A 117 17.84 22.16 -17.04
C GLN A 117 17.53 22.96 -15.78
N VAL A 118 17.95 24.22 -15.80
CA VAL A 118 17.62 25.25 -14.82
C VAL A 118 16.77 26.31 -15.52
N GLU A 119 15.59 26.57 -14.97
CA GLU A 119 14.65 27.58 -15.44
C GLU A 119 14.49 28.65 -14.36
N HIS A 120 14.84 29.90 -14.69
CA HIS A 120 14.60 31.05 -13.82
C HIS A 120 13.23 31.63 -14.13
N LEU A 121 12.29 31.53 -13.19
CA LEU A 121 10.92 32.01 -13.36
C LEU A 121 10.81 33.54 -13.28
N ARG A 122 11.82 34.20 -12.69
CA ARG A 122 11.84 35.65 -12.47
C ARG A 122 13.24 36.24 -12.37
N ARG A 123 13.36 37.52 -12.70
CA ARG A 123 14.65 38.25 -12.67
C ARG A 123 15.13 38.57 -11.27
N ARG A 124 14.25 38.94 -10.34
CA ARG A 124 14.60 39.22 -8.93
C ARG A 124 13.84 38.27 -8.01
N SER A 125 14.50 37.80 -6.96
CA SER A 125 13.81 37.10 -5.88
C SER A 125 12.82 38.04 -5.21
N ARG A 126 11.69 37.49 -4.79
CA ARG A 126 10.66 38.19 -4.00
C ARG A 126 10.51 37.61 -2.60
N HIS A 127 11.42 36.71 -2.24
CA HIS A 127 11.47 36.08 -0.93
C HIS A 127 12.58 36.73 -0.12
N GLU A 128 12.25 37.03 1.12
CA GLU A 128 13.25 37.28 2.14
C GLU A 128 13.73 35.92 2.67
N LEU A 129 15.02 35.64 2.54
CA LEU A 129 15.62 34.34 2.84
C LEU A 129 16.69 34.54 3.91
N HIS A 130 16.55 33.84 5.05
CA HIS A 130 17.52 33.95 6.14
C HIS A 130 18.93 33.58 5.67
N PRO A 131 19.99 34.35 5.98
CA PRO A 131 21.37 34.10 5.52
C PRO A 131 21.83 32.64 5.69
N ASP A 132 21.50 32.04 6.84
CA ASP A 132 21.93 30.67 7.15
C ASP A 132 21.13 29.58 6.44
N LEU A 133 19.91 29.87 5.97
CA LEU A 133 19.06 28.86 5.34
C LEU A 133 19.70 28.39 4.04
N GLY A 134 20.01 27.10 3.90
CA GLY A 134 20.62 26.55 2.68
C GLY A 134 19.75 25.48 2.01
N LEU A 135 19.04 24.68 2.81
CA LEU A 135 18.31 23.52 2.32
C LEU A 135 16.92 23.40 2.96
N LEU A 136 15.94 23.02 2.15
CA LEU A 136 14.60 22.65 2.58
C LEU A 136 14.32 21.20 2.21
N MET A 137 13.91 20.40 3.19
CA MET A 137 13.58 18.97 2.98
C MET A 137 12.20 18.61 3.54
N THR A 138 11.52 17.70 2.87
CA THR A 138 10.29 17.08 3.38
C THR A 138 10.62 15.98 4.39
N THR A 139 9.81 15.81 5.44
CA THR A 139 9.94 14.68 6.36
C THR A 139 9.34 13.41 5.75
N SER A 140 9.96 12.25 6.01
CA SER A 140 9.49 10.96 5.51
C SER A 140 8.18 10.56 6.21
N GLY A 141 7.04 10.82 5.56
CA GLY A 141 5.72 10.42 6.08
C GLY A 141 4.55 11.33 5.73
N SER A 142 4.78 12.54 5.18
CA SER A 142 3.71 13.46 4.81
C SER A 142 3.78 13.85 3.33
N THR A 143 3.20 13.01 2.47
CA THR A 143 2.99 13.39 1.05
C THR A 143 1.82 14.36 0.87
N SER A 144 1.03 14.58 1.92
CA SER A 144 -0.15 15.45 1.92
C SER A 144 -0.06 16.64 2.87
N SER A 145 1.09 16.92 3.52
CA SER A 145 1.27 18.13 4.34
C SER A 145 2.66 18.77 4.11
N PRO A 146 2.76 20.10 3.87
CA PRO A 146 3.92 20.77 3.27
C PRO A 146 4.89 21.39 4.29
N ARG A 147 5.04 20.75 5.47
CA ARG A 147 6.02 21.17 6.48
C ARG A 147 7.42 20.80 6.00
N LEU A 148 8.25 21.82 5.77
CA LEU A 148 9.64 21.62 5.35
C LEU A 148 10.56 21.83 6.54
N VAL A 149 11.58 20.99 6.67
CA VAL A 149 12.69 21.19 7.61
C VAL A 149 13.63 22.23 7.00
N ARG A 150 13.90 23.30 7.75
CA ARG A 150 14.82 24.37 7.36
C ARG A 150 16.21 24.04 7.88
N LEU A 151 17.16 23.85 6.98
CA LEU A 151 18.51 23.43 7.30
C LEU A 151 19.51 24.46 6.80
N SER A 152 20.51 24.76 7.62
CA SER A 152 21.68 25.50 7.19
C SER A 152 22.70 24.57 6.55
N PHE A 153 23.60 25.13 5.74
CA PHE A 153 24.71 24.33 5.21
C PHE A 153 25.69 23.91 6.32
N ASP A 154 25.77 24.68 7.43
CA ASP A 154 26.53 24.28 8.61
C ASP A 154 25.92 23.02 9.26
N ASN A 155 24.59 22.92 9.32
CA ASN A 155 23.91 21.70 9.79
C ASN A 155 24.34 20.48 8.97
N LEU A 156 24.39 20.63 7.65
CA LEU A 156 24.82 19.58 6.72
C LEU A 156 26.28 19.18 6.96
N MET A 157 27.19 20.15 7.09
CA MET A 157 28.62 19.87 7.24
C MET A 157 28.96 19.26 8.60
N ALA A 158 28.39 19.78 9.68
CA ALA A 158 28.61 19.22 11.01
C ALA A 158 28.14 17.76 11.10
N ASN A 159 27.00 17.42 10.49
CA ASN A 159 26.56 16.03 10.44
C ASN A 159 27.44 15.19 9.51
N THR A 160 27.85 15.74 8.36
CA THR A 160 28.76 15.09 7.42
C THR A 160 30.06 14.68 8.10
N GLU A 161 30.69 15.59 8.84
CA GLU A 161 31.89 15.37 9.65
C GLU A 161 31.67 14.24 10.67
N GLY A 162 30.58 14.31 11.45
CA GLY A 162 30.28 13.28 12.45
C GLY A 162 29.98 11.91 11.87
N ILE A 163 29.37 11.83 10.69
CA ILE A 163 29.11 10.56 10.01
C ILE A 163 30.40 9.96 9.45
N VAL A 164 31.24 10.77 8.83
CA VAL A 164 32.53 10.35 8.26
C VAL A 164 33.38 9.70 9.34
N ASP A 165 33.49 10.35 10.50
CA ASP A 165 34.21 9.83 11.66
C ASP A 165 33.59 8.51 12.17
N ALA A 166 32.28 8.50 12.46
CA ALA A 166 31.61 7.34 13.06
C ALA A 166 31.60 6.09 12.16
N LEU A 167 31.50 6.27 10.83
CA LEU A 167 31.54 5.17 9.85
C LEU A 167 32.95 4.90 9.31
N GLY A 168 33.95 5.69 9.69
CA GLY A 168 35.33 5.60 9.19
C GLY A 168 35.38 5.62 7.66
N ILE A 169 34.67 6.57 7.03
CA ILE A 169 34.65 6.71 5.57
C ILE A 169 36.00 7.24 5.10
N ARG A 170 36.58 6.56 4.10
CA ARG A 170 37.92 6.83 3.58
C ARG A 170 37.84 7.28 2.14
N ALA A 171 38.90 7.92 1.66
CA ALA A 171 38.97 8.38 0.28
C ALA A 171 38.88 7.22 -0.74
N GLU A 172 39.22 5.99 -0.33
CA GLU A 172 39.18 4.78 -1.17
C GLU A 172 37.76 4.20 -1.29
N ASP A 173 36.80 4.71 -0.52
CA ASP A 173 35.45 4.19 -0.54
C ASP A 173 34.69 4.50 -1.82
N VAL A 174 33.77 3.59 -2.13
CA VAL A 174 32.85 3.73 -3.25
C VAL A 174 31.44 3.47 -2.74
N ALA A 175 30.65 4.54 -2.66
CA ALA A 175 29.24 4.48 -2.28
C ALA A 175 28.34 4.25 -3.51
N VAL A 176 27.07 3.95 -3.25
CA VAL A 176 26.02 3.89 -4.29
C VAL A 176 24.72 4.55 -3.79
N THR A 177 24.06 5.28 -4.69
CA THR A 177 22.81 6.02 -4.41
C THR A 177 21.56 5.14 -4.51
N THR A 178 21.52 4.03 -3.77
CA THR A 178 20.35 3.14 -3.70
C THR A 178 19.13 3.76 -3.01
N LEU A 179 19.33 4.89 -2.33
CA LEU A 179 18.28 5.70 -1.71
C LEU A 179 18.11 7.02 -2.49
N PRO A 180 16.87 7.53 -2.66
CA PRO A 180 16.64 8.78 -3.38
C PRO A 180 17.38 9.97 -2.76
N LEU A 181 17.96 10.85 -3.60
CA LEU A 181 18.63 12.07 -3.14
C LEU A 181 17.68 13.11 -2.53
N SER A 182 16.36 13.00 -2.76
CA SER A 182 15.36 13.81 -2.06
C SER A 182 15.11 13.35 -0.62
N TYR A 183 15.67 12.20 -0.22
CA TYR A 183 15.60 11.69 1.15
C TYR A 183 16.90 12.05 1.89
N CYS A 184 16.81 12.61 3.09
CA CYS A 184 17.99 13.15 3.81
C CYS A 184 19.07 12.10 4.05
N TYR A 185 18.70 10.84 4.28
CA TYR A 185 19.66 9.73 4.37
C TYR A 185 20.35 9.50 3.01
N GLY A 186 19.60 9.44 1.91
CA GLY A 186 20.18 9.31 0.56
C GLY A 186 21.11 10.48 0.19
N LEU A 187 20.71 11.72 0.52
CA LEU A 187 21.54 12.91 0.29
C LEU A 187 22.84 12.86 1.11
N SER A 188 22.78 12.45 2.39
CA SER A 188 23.96 12.40 3.25
C SER A 188 25.05 11.48 2.71
N VAL A 189 24.70 10.40 1.98
CA VAL A 189 25.68 9.50 1.35
C VAL A 189 26.54 10.26 0.34
N LEU A 190 25.95 11.19 -0.40
CA LEU A 190 26.68 12.01 -1.36
C LEU A 190 27.69 12.92 -0.63
N HIS A 191 27.24 13.68 0.37
CA HIS A 191 28.11 14.62 1.09
C HIS A 191 29.25 13.93 1.84
N THR A 192 28.97 12.82 2.54
CA THR A 192 29.98 12.14 3.36
C THR A 192 31.10 11.53 2.53
N HIS A 193 30.79 10.99 1.34
CA HIS A 193 31.82 10.43 0.47
C HIS A 193 32.58 11.53 -0.27
N LEU A 194 31.90 12.58 -0.73
CA LEU A 194 32.56 13.71 -1.37
C LEU A 194 33.50 14.47 -0.43
N ALA A 195 33.14 14.59 0.86
CA ALA A 195 33.94 15.30 1.86
C ALA A 195 35.36 14.74 2.04
N VAL A 196 35.55 13.43 1.83
CA VAL A 196 36.83 12.73 2.04
C VAL A 196 37.54 12.35 0.74
N GLY A 197 37.02 12.73 -0.43
CA GLY A 197 37.63 12.35 -1.70
C GLY A 197 37.27 10.94 -2.19
N ALA A 198 36.20 10.34 -1.64
CA ALA A 198 35.65 9.05 -2.04
C ALA A 198 34.77 9.19 -3.28
N SER A 199 34.39 8.06 -3.91
CA SER A 199 33.57 8.09 -5.13
C SER A 199 32.14 7.63 -4.89
N VAL A 200 31.19 8.10 -5.70
CA VAL A 200 29.77 7.72 -5.59
C VAL A 200 29.22 7.25 -6.94
N VAL A 201 28.64 6.04 -6.93
CA VAL A 201 27.87 5.50 -8.05
C VAL A 201 26.46 6.07 -8.03
N LEU A 202 26.12 6.79 -9.10
CA LEU A 202 24.83 7.42 -9.32
C LEU A 202 23.90 6.47 -10.07
N THR A 203 22.77 6.12 -9.45
CA THR A 203 21.80 5.18 -10.02
C THR A 203 20.39 5.43 -9.49
N ALA A 204 19.39 5.09 -10.29
CA ALA A 204 17.99 5.02 -9.86
C ALA A 204 17.46 3.58 -9.88
N ARG A 205 18.35 2.59 -10.07
CA ARG A 205 17.97 1.17 -10.14
C ARG A 205 17.68 0.61 -8.75
N SER A 206 16.76 -0.34 -8.69
CA SER A 206 16.47 -1.10 -7.48
C SER A 206 17.62 -2.05 -7.14
N VAL A 207 17.82 -2.34 -5.85
CA VAL A 207 18.74 -3.39 -5.35
C VAL A 207 18.38 -4.79 -5.84
N THR A 208 17.18 -4.99 -6.40
CA THR A 208 16.76 -6.26 -7.02
C THR A 208 17.24 -6.41 -8.46
N ASP A 209 17.72 -5.35 -9.10
CA ASP A 209 18.14 -5.35 -10.51
C ASP A 209 19.57 -5.91 -10.66
N SER A 210 19.73 -6.99 -11.43
CA SER A 210 21.04 -7.60 -11.69
C SER A 210 22.03 -6.65 -12.37
N VAL A 211 21.56 -5.69 -13.17
CA VAL A 211 22.42 -4.70 -13.83
C VAL A 211 23.09 -3.82 -12.79
N LEU A 212 22.38 -3.45 -11.71
CA LEU A 212 22.97 -2.68 -10.62
C LEU A 212 24.09 -3.46 -9.94
N TRP A 213 23.92 -4.76 -9.67
CA TRP A 213 24.98 -5.59 -9.07
C TRP A 213 26.23 -5.68 -9.93
N GLN A 214 26.08 -5.79 -11.24
CA GLN A 214 27.22 -5.74 -12.17
C GLN A 214 27.92 -4.38 -12.12
N GLN A 215 27.17 -3.28 -12.04
CA GLN A 215 27.73 -1.93 -11.89
C GLN A 215 28.47 -1.77 -10.55
N MET A 216 27.85 -2.21 -9.44
CA MET A 216 28.45 -2.14 -8.11
C MET A 216 29.74 -2.97 -8.03
N SER A 217 29.75 -4.17 -8.63
CA SER A 217 30.92 -5.03 -8.69
C SER A 217 32.05 -4.40 -9.49
N ARG A 218 31.78 -3.88 -10.70
CA ARG A 218 32.78 -3.19 -11.54
C ARG A 218 33.32 -1.91 -10.89
N ALA A 219 32.47 -1.17 -10.19
CA ALA A 219 32.87 0.06 -9.52
C ALA A 219 33.62 -0.19 -8.20
N GLY A 220 33.64 -1.44 -7.69
CA GLY A 220 34.24 -1.77 -6.40
C GLY A 220 33.50 -1.13 -5.23
N VAL A 221 32.16 -1.17 -5.22
CA VAL A 221 31.34 -0.59 -4.15
C VAL A 221 31.71 -1.16 -2.78
N THR A 222 32.08 -0.27 -1.86
CA THR A 222 32.51 -0.60 -0.50
C THR A 222 31.44 -0.30 0.55
N THR A 223 30.50 0.60 0.25
CA THR A 223 29.43 1.00 1.16
C THR A 223 28.05 0.92 0.50
N LEU A 224 27.10 0.28 1.19
CA LEU A 224 25.70 0.20 0.77
C LEU A 224 24.79 0.78 1.85
N SER A 225 23.93 1.73 1.48
CA SER A 225 22.92 2.29 2.41
C SER A 225 21.57 1.63 2.19
N ALA A 226 20.94 1.22 3.28
CA ALA A 226 19.74 0.38 3.29
C ALA A 226 18.70 0.89 4.30
N VAL A 227 17.43 0.64 3.99
CA VAL A 227 16.30 0.78 4.92
C VAL A 227 15.73 -0.62 5.22
N PRO A 228 14.86 -0.83 6.23
CA PRO A 228 14.35 -2.18 6.54
C PRO A 228 13.82 -2.94 5.32
N HIS A 229 13.05 -2.25 4.47
CA HIS A 229 12.53 -2.83 3.22
C HIS A 229 13.63 -3.25 2.22
N THR A 230 14.80 -2.61 2.22
CA THR A 230 15.93 -3.02 1.37
C THR A 230 16.37 -4.44 1.71
N PHE A 231 16.38 -4.83 2.99
CA PHE A 231 16.74 -6.19 3.41
C PHE A 231 15.70 -7.22 2.91
N ASP A 232 14.41 -6.89 2.95
CA ASP A 232 13.36 -7.73 2.37
C ASP A 232 13.58 -7.95 0.87
N LEU A 233 13.91 -6.88 0.14
CA LEU A 233 14.19 -6.93 -1.29
C LEU A 233 15.43 -7.76 -1.61
N LEU A 234 16.49 -7.64 -0.82
CA LEU A 234 17.71 -8.44 -0.97
C LEU A 234 17.42 -9.92 -0.73
N THR A 235 16.71 -10.25 0.35
CA THR A 235 16.29 -11.63 0.67
C THR A 235 15.41 -12.21 -0.45
N ALA A 236 14.40 -11.47 -0.90
CA ALA A 236 13.49 -11.92 -1.96
C ALA A 236 14.19 -12.11 -3.31
N ALA A 237 15.25 -11.33 -3.58
CA ALA A 237 16.06 -11.44 -4.78
C ALA A 237 17.20 -12.47 -4.67
N GLY A 238 17.41 -13.08 -3.50
CA GLY A 238 18.55 -13.98 -3.26
C GLY A 238 19.89 -13.28 -3.43
N ARG A 239 19.98 -12.01 -3.03
CA ARG A 239 21.17 -11.17 -3.14
C ARG A 239 21.80 -10.97 -1.78
N SER A 240 23.13 -11.01 -1.73
CA SER A 240 23.91 -10.71 -0.52
C SER A 240 24.98 -9.66 -0.84
N PRO A 241 25.20 -8.65 0.02
CA PRO A 241 26.31 -7.71 -0.12
C PRO A 241 27.67 -8.40 -0.27
N GLY A 242 27.88 -9.60 0.29
CA GLY A 242 29.11 -10.39 0.08
C GLY A 242 29.34 -10.86 -1.36
N GLN A 243 28.37 -10.70 -2.27
CA GLN A 243 28.60 -10.86 -3.72
C GLN A 243 29.50 -9.74 -4.30
N LEU A 244 29.71 -8.66 -3.54
CA LEU A 244 30.58 -7.55 -3.91
C LEU A 244 31.89 -7.67 -3.12
N LEU A 245 32.96 -8.09 -3.79
CA LEU A 245 34.26 -8.38 -3.16
C LEU A 245 34.86 -7.21 -2.38
N ALA A 246 34.57 -5.97 -2.77
CA ALA A 246 35.06 -4.77 -2.12
C ALA A 246 34.17 -4.27 -0.97
N MET A 247 33.04 -4.95 -0.71
CA MET A 247 32.08 -4.53 0.31
C MET A 247 32.75 -4.50 1.69
N ARG A 248 32.66 -3.35 2.37
CA ARG A 248 33.17 -3.19 3.74
C ARG A 248 32.05 -3.01 4.74
N GLN A 249 31.01 -2.26 4.37
CA GLN A 249 29.93 -1.96 5.30
C GLN A 249 28.57 -1.74 4.63
N VAL A 250 27.54 -2.26 5.27
CA VAL A 250 26.14 -1.95 5.00
C VAL A 250 25.60 -1.11 6.14
N THR A 251 24.95 0.00 5.83
CA THR A 251 24.37 0.87 6.85
C THR A 251 22.85 0.77 6.82
N GLN A 252 22.22 0.77 7.99
CA GLN A 252 20.76 0.71 8.13
C GLN A 252 20.24 1.90 8.93
N ALA A 253 19.25 2.60 8.36
CA ALA A 253 18.45 3.61 9.07
C ALA A 253 17.03 3.70 8.48
N GLY A 254 16.27 4.73 8.86
CA GLY A 254 14.97 5.05 8.25
C GLY A 254 13.79 4.21 8.75
N GLY A 255 14.02 3.36 9.74
CA GLY A 255 12.99 2.56 10.41
C GLY A 255 13.61 1.53 11.35
N ARG A 256 12.80 0.95 12.25
CA ARG A 256 13.25 -0.15 13.11
C ARG A 256 13.46 -1.40 12.27
N LEU A 257 14.67 -1.95 12.31
CA LEU A 257 14.94 -3.31 11.84
C LEU A 257 14.63 -4.27 12.99
N ASP A 258 13.99 -5.40 12.68
CA ASP A 258 13.76 -6.42 13.69
C ASP A 258 15.12 -6.94 14.24
N PRO A 259 15.32 -7.02 15.57
CA PRO A 259 16.60 -7.44 16.12
C PRO A 259 17.06 -8.83 15.66
N ALA A 260 16.15 -9.76 15.35
CA ALA A 260 16.52 -11.06 14.80
C ALA A 260 17.08 -10.92 13.38
N VAL A 261 16.47 -10.06 12.56
CA VAL A 261 16.93 -9.76 11.19
C VAL A 261 18.26 -9.00 11.24
N ALA A 262 18.40 -8.02 12.14
CA ALA A 262 19.65 -7.28 12.32
C ALA A 262 20.80 -8.21 12.74
N ARG A 263 20.55 -9.14 13.67
CA ARG A 263 21.53 -10.15 14.05
C ARG A 263 21.86 -11.10 12.90
N GLU A 264 20.86 -11.60 12.18
CA GLU A 264 21.08 -12.48 11.03
C GLU A 264 21.99 -11.83 9.98
N TRP A 265 21.67 -10.60 9.57
CA TRP A 265 22.47 -9.89 8.58
C TRP A 265 23.83 -9.45 9.13
N GLY A 266 23.92 -9.10 10.42
CA GLY A 266 25.20 -8.82 11.07
C GLY A 266 26.11 -10.04 11.10
N THR A 267 25.59 -11.22 11.45
CA THR A 267 26.35 -12.48 11.48
C THR A 267 26.79 -12.86 10.07
N ARG A 268 25.87 -12.86 9.10
CA ARG A 268 26.19 -13.12 7.70
C ARG A 268 27.25 -12.15 7.18
N GLY A 269 27.12 -10.86 7.48
CA GLY A 269 28.11 -9.88 7.06
C GLY A 269 29.49 -10.17 7.64
N HIS A 270 29.57 -10.46 8.93
CA HIS A 270 30.82 -10.81 9.57
C HIS A 270 31.50 -12.03 8.92
N GLU A 271 30.71 -13.08 8.61
CA GLU A 271 31.19 -14.28 7.89
C GLU A 271 31.64 -13.97 6.45
N GLU A 272 30.98 -13.02 5.79
CA GLU A 272 31.27 -12.59 4.42
C GLU A 272 32.30 -11.44 4.33
N GLY A 273 32.83 -10.96 5.46
CA GLY A 273 33.87 -9.91 5.51
C GLY A 273 33.38 -8.45 5.45
N TRP A 274 32.12 -8.17 5.79
CA TRP A 274 31.56 -6.81 5.84
C TRP A 274 30.72 -6.56 7.10
N ASP A 275 30.60 -5.30 7.53
CA ASP A 275 29.87 -4.95 8.77
C ASP A 275 28.47 -4.38 8.51
N LEU A 276 27.48 -4.82 9.29
CA LEU A 276 26.19 -4.12 9.40
C LEU A 276 26.27 -3.02 10.48
N ARG A 277 26.04 -1.77 10.09
CA ARG A 277 26.01 -0.60 10.97
C ARG A 277 24.57 -0.13 11.17
N LEU A 278 24.03 -0.32 12.37
CA LEU A 278 22.69 0.15 12.75
C LEU A 278 22.77 1.61 13.17
N MET A 279 21.83 2.43 12.69
CA MET A 279 21.87 3.87 12.89
C MET A 279 20.48 4.42 13.20
N TYR A 280 20.44 5.54 13.91
CA TYR A 280 19.24 6.30 14.17
C TYR A 280 19.42 7.75 13.73
N GLY A 281 18.32 8.38 13.30
CA GLY A 281 18.36 9.73 12.76
C GLY A 281 16.99 10.19 12.24
N GLN A 282 16.86 11.50 12.06
CA GLN A 282 15.69 12.15 11.48
C GLN A 282 16.13 13.39 10.69
N THR A 283 15.24 13.91 9.84
CA THR A 283 15.53 15.04 8.95
C THR A 283 15.89 16.30 9.74
N GLU A 284 15.23 16.50 10.88
CA GLU A 284 15.38 17.63 11.81
C GLU A 284 16.75 17.68 12.51
N ALA A 285 17.54 16.59 12.45
CA ALA A 285 18.92 16.51 12.96
C ALA A 285 19.95 16.17 11.86
N THR A 286 19.55 16.29 10.58
CA THR A 286 20.43 16.49 9.41
C THR A 286 21.51 15.44 9.12
N ALA A 287 21.40 14.14 9.24
CA ALA A 287 20.27 13.24 9.15
C ALA A 287 20.48 11.98 10.01
N ARG A 288 21.68 11.81 10.59
CA ARG A 288 22.04 10.72 11.51
C ARG A 288 22.35 11.32 12.88
N ILE A 289 21.86 10.69 13.93
CA ILE A 289 22.07 11.08 15.33
C ILE A 289 23.05 10.12 15.98
N SER A 290 22.90 8.81 15.75
CA SER A 290 23.77 7.78 16.34
C SER A 290 24.11 6.66 15.34
N VAL A 291 25.25 6.02 15.59
CA VAL A 291 25.78 4.94 14.74
C VAL A 291 26.39 3.85 15.63
N SER A 292 26.03 2.58 15.38
CA SER A 292 26.62 1.42 16.04
C SER A 292 28.08 1.25 15.64
N ALA A 293 28.93 0.70 16.51
CA ALA A 293 30.29 0.31 16.11
C ALA A 293 30.27 -0.94 15.20
N PRO A 294 31.40 -1.32 14.54
CA PRO A 294 31.52 -2.61 13.87
C PRO A 294 31.13 -3.77 14.78
N HIS A 295 30.56 -4.84 14.22
CA HIS A 295 30.11 -6.05 14.92
C HIS A 295 29.02 -5.88 16.01
N GLU A 296 28.62 -4.65 16.35
CA GLU A 296 27.57 -4.38 17.35
C GLU A 296 26.22 -4.96 16.92
N ALA A 297 25.91 -5.02 15.62
CA ALA A 297 24.67 -5.63 15.14
C ALA A 297 24.55 -7.12 15.50
N VAL A 298 25.67 -7.82 15.73
CA VAL A 298 25.67 -9.23 16.17
C VAL A 298 25.39 -9.33 17.67
N ARG A 299 26.11 -8.52 18.46
CA ARG A 299 26.09 -8.55 19.93
C ARG A 299 24.83 -7.90 20.50
N HIS A 300 24.47 -6.74 19.96
CA HIS A 300 23.43 -5.83 20.42
C HIS A 300 22.55 -5.33 19.25
N PRO A 301 21.83 -6.23 18.56
CA PRO A 301 21.03 -5.91 17.37
C PRO A 301 19.86 -4.94 17.62
N ASP A 302 19.49 -4.73 18.88
CA ASP A 302 18.47 -3.78 19.34
C ASP A 302 18.99 -2.34 19.47
N ARG A 303 20.30 -2.14 19.39
CA ARG A 303 20.97 -0.86 19.66
C ARG A 303 21.41 -0.16 18.39
N VAL A 304 21.26 1.17 18.38
CA VAL A 304 21.62 2.08 17.28
C VAL A 304 22.90 2.85 17.57
N GLY A 305 23.70 2.34 18.52
CA GLY A 305 25.03 2.84 18.83
C GLY A 305 25.08 4.15 19.61
N ARG A 306 26.17 4.89 19.42
CA ARG A 306 26.48 6.12 20.17
C ARG A 306 26.20 7.36 19.33
N PRO A 307 25.91 8.51 19.96
CA PRO A 307 25.81 9.78 19.25
C PRO A 307 27.06 10.06 18.42
N ILE A 308 26.87 10.60 17.22
CA ILE A 308 27.99 11.01 16.35
C ILE A 308 28.59 12.34 16.83
N ALA A 309 29.77 12.70 16.33
CA ALA A 309 30.40 13.99 16.64
C ALA A 309 29.46 15.17 16.31
N HIS A 310 29.63 16.28 17.04
CA HIS A 310 28.81 17.50 16.94
C HIS A 310 27.31 17.31 17.25
N THR A 311 26.91 16.12 17.74
CA THR A 311 25.54 15.80 18.14
C THR A 311 25.53 15.36 19.60
N GLN A 312 24.82 16.12 20.44
CA GLN A 312 24.59 15.77 21.84
C GLN A 312 23.21 15.13 21.96
N VAL A 313 23.14 14.04 22.73
CA VAL A 313 21.88 13.33 22.99
C VAL A 313 21.68 13.26 24.49
N GLU A 314 20.56 13.80 24.96
CA GLU A 314 20.09 13.66 26.33
C GLU A 314 18.80 12.83 26.32
N LEU A 315 18.66 11.90 27.26
CA LEU A 315 17.38 11.21 27.47
C LEU A 315 16.69 11.90 28.62
N ARG A 316 15.44 12.34 28.43
CA ARG A 316 14.66 13.00 29.47
C ARG A 316 13.45 12.18 29.85
N THR A 317 13.24 12.02 31.15
CA THR A 317 12.03 11.40 31.70
C THR A 317 11.51 12.30 32.79
N GLU A 318 10.22 12.59 32.75
CA GLU A 318 9.55 13.40 33.77
C GLU A 318 10.12 14.82 33.99
N GLY A 319 10.86 15.38 33.02
CA GLY A 319 11.49 16.69 33.11
C GLY A 319 12.92 16.69 33.67
N ARG A 320 13.48 15.51 33.98
CA ARG A 320 14.88 15.33 34.38
C ARG A 320 15.64 14.46 33.38
N VAL A 321 16.97 14.49 33.46
CA VAL A 321 17.83 13.56 32.73
C VAL A 321 17.59 12.13 33.25
N ALA A 322 17.34 11.20 32.33
CA ALA A 322 17.15 9.79 32.63
C ALA A 322 18.49 9.13 32.97
N LEU A 323 18.51 8.29 34.00
CA LEU A 323 19.70 7.52 34.39
C LEU A 323 20.00 6.42 33.34
N PRO A 324 21.23 5.90 33.27
CA PRO A 324 21.52 4.72 32.44
C PRO A 324 20.57 3.56 32.77
N GLY A 325 19.98 2.95 31.74
CA GLY A 325 18.97 1.90 31.85
C GLY A 325 17.52 2.40 31.94
N GLU A 326 17.33 3.67 32.30
CA GLU A 326 16.01 4.30 32.36
C GLU A 326 15.53 4.70 30.95
N VAL A 327 14.21 4.64 30.75
CA VAL A 327 13.58 5.05 29.50
C VAL A 327 13.31 6.56 29.54
N GLY A 328 13.69 7.27 28.49
CA GLY A 328 13.42 8.70 28.34
C GLY A 328 13.20 9.10 26.89
N GLU A 329 12.58 10.25 26.68
CA GLU A 329 12.50 10.90 25.38
C GLU A 329 13.88 11.39 24.93
N ILE A 330 14.20 11.17 23.66
CA ILE A 330 15.44 11.65 23.06
C ILE A 330 15.32 13.15 22.81
N HIS A 331 16.23 13.89 23.40
CA HIS A 331 16.50 15.30 23.12
C HIS A 331 17.85 15.42 22.42
N VAL A 332 17.89 16.17 21.32
CA VAL A 332 19.07 16.35 20.50
C VAL A 332 19.45 17.81 20.43
N SER A 333 20.69 18.12 20.75
CA SER A 333 21.28 19.45 20.60
C SER A 333 22.60 19.37 19.82
N GLY A 334 23.08 20.52 19.35
CA GLY A 334 24.32 20.63 18.58
C GLY A 334 24.12 21.14 17.16
N ARG A 335 25.23 21.23 16.42
CA ARG A 335 25.28 21.90 15.10
C ARG A 335 24.43 21.23 14.04
N GLY A 336 24.09 19.94 14.18
CA GLY A 336 23.24 19.20 13.25
C GLY A 336 21.74 19.51 13.36
N VAL A 337 21.29 20.23 14.40
CA VAL A 337 19.87 20.54 14.62
C VAL A 337 19.38 21.61 13.65
N MET A 338 18.21 21.38 13.05
CA MET A 338 17.57 22.27 12.09
C MET A 338 17.37 23.70 12.63
N LEU A 339 17.22 24.67 11.72
CA LEU A 339 16.79 26.03 12.07
C LEU A 339 15.33 26.07 12.55
N GLY A 340 14.53 25.09 12.17
CA GLY A 340 13.11 24.95 12.50
C GLY A 340 12.31 24.50 11.28
N HIS A 341 10.99 24.59 11.33
CA HIS A 341 10.14 24.21 10.20
C HIS A 341 9.60 25.41 9.44
N ALA A 342 9.47 25.26 8.13
CA ALA A 342 8.67 26.14 7.29
C ALA A 342 7.28 25.53 7.09
N LEU A 343 6.27 26.31 7.42
CA LEU A 343 4.88 26.07 7.08
C LEU A 343 4.42 27.04 5.98
N SER A 344 5.11 28.14 5.76
CA SER A 344 4.75 29.18 4.80
C SER A 344 6.01 29.86 4.23
N LYS A 345 5.82 30.73 3.23
CA LYS A 345 6.91 31.55 2.67
C LYS A 345 7.56 32.46 3.71
N ALA A 346 6.78 32.96 4.68
CA ALA A 346 7.28 33.87 5.71
C ALA A 346 8.32 33.19 6.62
N ASP A 347 8.18 31.88 6.85
CA ASP A 347 9.09 31.12 7.70
C ASP A 347 10.51 30.97 7.11
N LEU A 348 10.68 31.29 5.82
CA LEU A 348 11.98 31.23 5.14
C LEU A 348 12.95 32.34 5.57
N ALA A 349 12.42 33.42 6.14
CA ALA A 349 13.21 34.55 6.67
C ALA A 349 13.68 34.33 8.12
N LEU A 350 13.10 33.36 8.84
CA LEU A 350 13.39 33.15 10.26
C LEU A 350 14.78 32.56 10.48
N GLY A 351 15.44 32.91 11.59
CA GLY A 351 16.68 32.27 12.03
C GLY A 351 16.47 30.90 12.69
N ALA A 352 17.51 30.45 13.40
CA ALA A 352 17.42 29.25 14.24
C ALA A 352 16.45 29.48 15.41
N ALA A 353 15.43 28.62 15.51
CA ALA A 353 14.43 28.63 16.57
C ALA A 353 14.47 27.37 17.44
N VAL A 354 15.34 26.41 17.12
CA VAL A 354 15.44 25.12 17.80
C VAL A 354 16.90 24.84 18.14
N SER A 355 17.23 24.87 19.43
CA SER A 355 18.55 24.50 19.96
C SER A 355 18.54 23.15 20.68
N ASP A 356 17.39 22.78 21.22
CA ASP A 356 17.10 21.50 21.85
C ASP A 356 15.88 20.86 21.14
N LEU A 357 16.14 19.81 20.37
CA LEU A 357 15.14 19.11 19.59
C LEU A 357 14.63 17.90 20.36
N ALA A 358 13.43 18.01 20.93
CA ALA A 358 12.64 16.86 21.35
C ALA A 358 12.24 16.03 20.12
N THR A 359 12.71 14.79 20.00
CA THR A 359 12.45 13.97 18.81
C THR A 359 11.07 13.29 18.83
N GLY A 360 10.46 13.20 20.01
CA GLY A 360 9.29 12.36 20.25
C GLY A 360 9.59 10.87 20.24
N ASP A 361 10.85 10.43 20.22
CA ASP A 361 11.23 9.02 20.29
C ASP A 361 11.68 8.66 21.71
N LEU A 362 11.26 7.49 22.19
CA LEU A 362 11.74 6.93 23.46
C LEU A 362 12.94 6.04 23.20
N ALA A 363 13.95 6.23 24.02
CA ALA A 363 15.11 5.35 24.06
C ALA A 363 15.49 5.00 25.49
N ARG A 364 16.33 3.97 25.58
CA ARG A 364 17.11 3.65 26.76
C ARG A 364 18.59 3.82 26.43
N ARG A 365 19.34 4.48 27.32
CA ARG A 365 20.80 4.55 27.22
C ARG A 365 21.40 3.44 28.06
N HIS A 366 22.20 2.57 27.45
CA HIS A 366 22.92 1.50 28.14
C HIS A 366 24.18 2.05 28.85
N PRO A 367 24.73 1.34 29.85
CA PRO A 367 25.92 1.80 30.60
C PRO A 367 27.15 2.09 29.74
N ASP A 368 27.27 1.42 28.60
CA ASP A 368 28.31 1.65 27.60
C ASP A 368 28.08 2.90 26.72
N GLY A 369 27.00 3.65 26.97
CA GLY A 369 26.61 4.85 26.25
C GLY A 369 25.82 4.61 24.96
N THR A 370 25.58 3.35 24.57
CA THR A 370 24.78 3.00 23.37
C THR A 370 23.29 3.21 23.60
N LEU A 371 22.57 3.52 22.53
CA LEU A 371 21.13 3.83 22.55
C LEU A 371 20.32 2.65 22.00
N GLU A 372 19.24 2.29 22.69
CA GLU A 372 18.21 1.35 22.25
C GLU A 372 16.91 2.12 21.99
N ILE A 373 16.38 2.06 20.77
CA ILE A 373 15.15 2.79 20.41
C ILE A 373 13.93 1.90 20.73
N LEU A 374 13.15 2.33 21.72
CA LEU A 374 12.00 1.57 22.24
C LEU A 374 10.70 1.88 21.52
N GLY A 375 10.60 3.08 20.94
CA GLY A 375 9.40 3.52 20.23
C GLY A 375 9.30 5.03 20.25
N ARG A 376 8.06 5.54 20.34
CA ARG A 376 7.79 6.97 20.50
C ARG A 376 7.18 7.27 21.83
N GLY A 377 7.51 8.45 22.38
CA GLY A 377 6.86 8.98 23.56
C GLY A 377 5.38 9.10 23.26
N SER A 378 4.54 8.83 24.25
CA SER A 378 3.07 8.73 24.16
C SER A 378 2.35 9.96 23.58
N ASP A 379 3.06 10.98 23.11
CA ASP A 379 2.50 12.17 22.49
C ASP A 379 2.46 12.08 20.98
N PHE A 380 2.90 10.98 20.36
CA PHE A 380 2.71 10.78 18.94
C PHE A 380 1.78 9.61 18.63
N VAL A 381 0.65 9.95 18.03
CA VAL A 381 -0.36 8.99 17.63
C VAL A 381 -0.39 8.91 16.11
N LYS A 382 -0.47 7.68 15.58
CA LYS A 382 -0.62 7.44 14.15
C LYS A 382 -2.09 7.22 13.84
N ILE A 383 -2.80 8.30 13.51
CA ILE A 383 -4.20 8.24 13.10
C ILE A 383 -4.28 8.46 11.59
N ALA A 384 -4.89 7.52 10.86
CA ALA A 384 -5.00 7.57 9.40
C ALA A 384 -3.65 7.74 8.66
N GLY A 385 -2.56 7.17 9.22
CA GLY A 385 -1.21 7.28 8.66
C GLY A 385 -0.54 8.63 8.90
N LEU A 386 -1.24 9.60 9.49
CA LEU A 386 -0.69 10.87 9.93
C LEU A 386 -0.11 10.70 11.33
N ARG A 387 1.15 11.13 11.47
CA ARG A 387 1.79 11.23 12.77
C ARG A 387 1.37 12.56 13.40
N ILE A 388 0.59 12.48 14.47
CA ILE A 388 0.02 13.64 15.17
C ILE A 388 0.70 13.75 16.52
N ASP A 389 1.27 14.93 16.76
CA ASP A 389 1.82 15.35 18.04
C ASP A 389 0.68 15.86 18.94
N LEU A 390 0.37 15.13 20.01
CA LEU A 390 -0.69 15.42 20.97
C LEU A 390 -0.37 16.69 21.76
N ALA A 391 0.86 16.89 22.20
CA ALA A 391 1.25 18.07 22.98
C ALA A 391 1.26 19.35 22.12
N TRP A 392 1.72 19.25 20.86
CA TRP A 392 1.61 20.34 19.91
C TRP A 392 0.15 20.66 19.58
N LEU A 393 -0.70 19.64 19.45
CA LEU A 393 -2.12 19.83 19.19
C LEU A 393 -2.82 20.51 20.37
N GLU A 394 -2.58 20.05 21.60
CA GLU A 394 -3.08 20.64 22.85
C GLU A 394 -2.66 22.11 22.98
N SER A 395 -1.38 22.42 22.80
CA SER A 395 -0.88 23.81 22.88
C SER A 395 -1.41 24.70 21.74
N SER A 396 -1.66 24.14 20.55
CA SER A 396 -2.26 24.85 19.43
C SER A 396 -3.74 25.14 19.63
N LEU A 397 -4.46 24.25 20.32
CA LEU A 397 -5.85 24.47 20.73
C LEU A 397 -5.94 25.50 21.85
N ALA A 398 -5.02 25.47 22.81
CA ALA A 398 -4.96 26.46 23.89
C ALA A 398 -4.78 27.89 23.36
N ARG A 399 -3.94 28.08 22.33
CA ARG A 399 -3.80 29.38 21.62
C ARG A 399 -5.06 29.84 20.89
N ARG A 400 -5.99 28.92 20.58
CA ARG A 400 -7.31 29.21 20.00
C ARG A 400 -8.41 29.27 21.07
N GLY A 401 -8.05 29.36 22.35
CA GLY A 401 -8.98 29.47 23.48
C GLY A 401 -9.63 28.15 23.91
N VAL A 402 -9.14 27.00 23.41
CA VAL A 402 -9.68 25.67 23.73
C VAL A 402 -8.68 24.92 24.61
N THR A 403 -9.00 24.78 25.90
CA THR A 403 -8.21 23.96 26.84
C THR A 403 -8.65 22.50 26.73
N ALA A 404 -7.79 21.65 26.18
CA ALA A 404 -8.09 20.24 25.94
C ALA A 404 -6.91 19.33 26.34
N LEU A 405 -7.24 18.11 26.78
CA LEU A 405 -6.31 16.99 26.93
C LEU A 405 -6.59 15.98 25.82
N VAL A 406 -5.59 15.68 24.99
CA VAL A 406 -5.76 14.84 23.80
C VAL A 406 -5.03 13.50 23.99
N THR A 407 -5.67 12.43 23.54
CA THR A 407 -5.17 11.05 23.51
C THR A 407 -5.60 10.36 22.22
N ALA A 408 -5.25 9.10 22.00
CA ALA A 408 -5.67 8.33 20.84
C ALA A 408 -6.33 7.01 21.19
N GLY A 409 -7.25 6.60 20.31
CA GLY A 409 -7.76 5.24 20.21
C GLY A 409 -7.09 4.48 19.09
N THR A 410 -7.58 3.27 18.85
CA THR A 410 -7.00 2.36 17.86
C THR A 410 -6.98 2.99 16.45
N HIS A 411 -7.93 3.89 16.13
CA HIS A 411 -8.06 4.49 14.81
C HIS A 411 -8.57 5.95 14.79
N ASP A 412 -8.74 6.57 15.95
CA ASP A 412 -9.33 7.90 16.16
C ASP A 412 -8.59 8.70 17.24
N LEU A 413 -8.66 10.03 17.14
CA LEU A 413 -8.10 10.99 18.07
C LEU A 413 -9.17 11.42 19.08
N HIS A 414 -8.86 11.41 20.37
CA HIS A 414 -9.81 11.67 21.45
C HIS A 414 -9.39 12.93 22.20
N ALA A 415 -10.27 13.91 22.32
CA ALA A 415 -9.99 15.19 22.98
C ALA A 415 -10.99 15.43 24.12
N LEU A 416 -10.50 15.43 25.36
CA LEU A 416 -11.27 15.81 26.53
C LEU A 416 -11.12 17.32 26.72
N VAL A 417 -12.23 18.05 26.77
CA VAL A 417 -12.25 19.52 26.82
C VAL A 417 -12.89 19.95 28.13
N GLU A 418 -12.32 20.96 28.78
CA GLU A 418 -12.88 21.50 30.03
C GLU A 418 -14.25 22.16 29.76
N ASP A 419 -15.27 21.78 30.53
CA ASP A 419 -16.63 22.27 30.35
C ASP A 419 -16.74 23.74 30.77
N ARG A 420 -17.07 24.61 29.81
CA ARG A 420 -17.30 26.05 30.04
C ARG A 420 -18.54 26.49 29.26
N PRO A 421 -19.30 27.49 29.74
CA PRO A 421 -20.60 27.89 29.17
C PRO A 421 -20.58 28.29 27.68
N THR A 422 -19.40 28.58 27.13
CA THR A 422 -19.20 29.10 25.77
C THR A 422 -18.61 28.08 24.79
N ILE A 423 -18.47 26.79 25.16
CA ILE A 423 -17.83 25.78 24.29
C ILE A 423 -18.85 25.02 23.43
N ASP A 424 -18.71 25.14 22.11
CA ASP A 424 -19.42 24.32 21.11
C ASP A 424 -18.57 23.12 20.68
N VAL A 425 -19.03 21.90 21.00
CA VAL A 425 -18.33 20.64 20.70
C VAL A 425 -18.10 20.42 19.20
N GLY A 426 -18.98 20.92 18.34
CA GLY A 426 -18.86 20.84 16.88
C GLY A 426 -17.82 21.80 16.31
N GLU A 427 -17.72 23.01 16.86
CA GLU A 427 -16.68 23.99 16.55
C GLU A 427 -15.32 23.54 17.08
N THR A 428 -15.25 23.06 18.32
CA THR A 428 -14.01 22.49 18.89
C THR A 428 -13.50 21.32 18.06
N ARG A 429 -14.38 20.39 17.64
CA ARG A 429 -14.00 19.27 16.76
C ARG A 429 -13.47 19.73 15.40
N ARG A 430 -14.05 20.78 14.81
CA ARG A 430 -13.56 21.39 13.57
C ARG A 430 -12.20 22.06 13.77
N ALA A 431 -12.01 22.77 14.88
CA ALA A 431 -10.73 23.38 15.23
C ALA A 431 -9.63 22.31 15.43
N ILE A 432 -9.94 21.19 16.11
CA ILE A 432 -9.03 20.05 16.26
C ILE A 432 -8.73 19.41 14.91
N ALA A 433 -9.74 19.22 14.05
CA ALA A 433 -9.57 18.65 12.70
C ALA A 433 -8.64 19.47 11.82
N GLU A 434 -8.83 20.79 11.85
CA GLU A 434 -8.01 21.75 11.10
C GLU A 434 -6.56 21.75 11.60
N VAL A 435 -6.35 21.78 12.92
CA VAL A 435 -5.01 21.82 13.51
C VAL A 435 -4.29 20.47 13.33
N ALA A 436 -4.96 19.34 13.56
CA ALA A 436 -4.38 18.00 13.48
C ALA A 436 -4.24 17.46 12.05
N GLY A 437 -4.85 18.11 11.05
CA GLY A 437 -4.90 17.60 9.67
C GLY A 437 -5.72 16.33 9.51
N LEU A 438 -6.64 16.06 10.44
CA LEU A 438 -7.53 14.90 10.43
C LEU A 438 -8.92 15.27 9.93
N PRO A 439 -9.63 14.34 9.25
CA PRO A 439 -11.06 14.51 9.05
C PRO A 439 -11.81 14.61 10.40
N PRO A 440 -12.82 15.48 10.55
CA PRO A 440 -13.57 15.64 11.81
C PRO A 440 -14.17 14.34 12.37
N HIS A 441 -14.48 13.38 11.50
CA HIS A 441 -15.00 12.06 11.89
C HIS A 441 -13.97 11.13 12.55
N ARG A 442 -12.68 11.46 12.47
CA ARG A 442 -11.60 10.77 13.19
C ARG A 442 -11.35 11.38 14.56
N ILE A 443 -12.16 12.35 15.00
CA ILE A 443 -11.97 13.09 16.24
C ILE A 443 -13.21 12.92 17.12
N ARG A 444 -13.02 12.39 18.33
CA ARG A 444 -14.03 12.33 19.38
C ARG A 444 -13.73 13.42 20.40
N VAL A 445 -14.75 14.20 20.77
CA VAL A 445 -14.64 15.26 21.77
C VAL A 445 -15.61 14.94 22.90
N LEU A 446 -15.13 14.96 24.14
CA LEU A 446 -15.95 14.85 25.35
C LEU A 446 -15.70 16.08 26.23
N LEU A 447 -16.75 16.56 26.90
CA LEU A 447 -16.64 17.61 27.90
C LEU A 447 -16.41 16.97 29.27
N ALA A 448 -15.53 17.57 30.07
CA ALA A 448 -15.27 17.16 31.45
C ALA A 448 -15.26 18.37 32.38
N PRO A 449 -15.79 18.25 33.63
CA PRO A 449 -15.77 19.35 34.60
C PRO A 449 -14.35 19.83 34.93
N ALA A 450 -13.37 18.94 34.88
CA ALA A 450 -11.95 19.24 35.02
C ALA A 450 -11.13 18.24 34.21
N LEU A 451 -9.99 18.67 33.67
CA LEU A 451 -9.07 17.76 32.97
C LEU A 451 -8.30 16.90 33.98
N PRO A 452 -8.26 15.56 33.80
CA PRO A 452 -7.64 14.65 34.75
C PRO A 452 -6.12 14.91 34.83
N ARG A 453 -5.62 14.92 36.06
CA ARG A 453 -4.20 15.11 36.37
C ARG A 453 -3.72 14.00 37.31
N THR A 454 -2.46 13.62 37.20
CA THR A 454 -1.79 12.70 38.12
C THR A 454 -1.58 13.36 39.50
N ASP A 455 -1.24 12.58 40.52
CA ASP A 455 -0.90 13.08 41.86
C ASP A 455 0.28 14.08 41.86
N SER A 456 1.09 14.07 40.79
CA SER A 456 2.18 15.01 40.52
C SER A 456 1.77 16.25 39.70
N GLY A 457 0.48 16.43 39.42
CA GLY A 457 -0.08 17.61 38.71
C GLY A 457 0.03 17.57 37.17
N LYS A 458 0.58 16.50 36.60
CA LYS A 458 0.74 16.32 35.14
C LYS A 458 -0.56 15.84 34.48
N PRO A 459 -0.80 16.10 33.18
CA PRO A 459 -1.99 15.60 32.49
C PRO A 459 -2.07 14.06 32.48
N ASP A 460 -3.17 13.50 32.97
CA ASP A 460 -3.37 12.05 33.07
C ASP A 460 -4.15 11.51 31.86
N ARG A 461 -3.38 11.09 30.84
CA ARG A 461 -3.92 10.56 29.58
C ARG A 461 -4.48 9.14 29.71
N VAL A 462 -4.12 8.40 30.75
CA VAL A 462 -4.67 7.04 31.01
C VAL A 462 -6.09 7.17 31.52
N THR A 463 -6.32 8.07 32.47
CA THR A 463 -7.67 8.40 32.95
C THR A 463 -8.51 9.03 31.85
N ALA A 464 -7.93 9.94 31.05
CA ALA A 464 -8.63 10.50 29.90
C ALA A 464 -9.05 9.42 28.90
N ARG A 465 -8.19 8.43 28.60
CA ARG A 465 -8.49 7.31 27.71
C ARG A 465 -9.64 6.44 28.23
N ALA A 466 -9.62 6.11 29.52
CA ALA A 466 -10.65 5.29 30.15
C ALA A 466 -12.05 5.93 30.07
N LEU A 467 -12.14 7.26 30.15
CA LEU A 467 -13.40 8.00 30.00
C LEU A 467 -14.02 7.84 28.59
N PHE A 468 -13.20 7.69 27.55
CA PHE A 468 -13.68 7.44 26.18
C PHE A 468 -14.05 5.98 25.90
N ASP A 469 -13.45 5.03 26.62
CA ASP A 469 -13.74 3.60 26.51
C ASP A 469 -15.07 3.25 27.22
N GLY A 470 -15.49 4.04 28.20
CA GLY A 470 -16.80 3.94 28.87
C GLY A 470 -17.96 4.71 28.20
N SER A 471 -17.73 5.42 27.10
CA SER A 471 -18.73 6.28 26.44
C SER A 471 -19.06 5.76 25.02
N PRO A 472 -20.36 5.58 24.65
CA PRO A 472 -20.74 5.03 23.35
C PRO A 472 -20.22 5.90 22.19
N SER A 473 -19.70 5.25 21.14
CA SER A 473 -19.14 5.93 19.97
C SER A 473 -20.24 6.62 19.15
N PRO A 474 -20.08 7.89 18.73
CA PRO A 474 -21.11 8.57 17.95
C PRO A 474 -21.10 8.10 16.48
N PRO A 475 -22.27 8.04 15.81
CA PRO A 475 -22.39 7.71 14.40
C PRO A 475 -21.76 8.80 13.50
N VAL A 476 -21.05 8.39 12.45
CA VAL A 476 -20.26 9.27 11.59
C VAL A 476 -21.12 9.87 10.46
N HIS A 477 -21.63 11.08 10.65
CA HIS A 477 -22.32 11.83 9.59
C HIS A 477 -21.41 12.07 8.37
N HIS A 478 -21.92 11.76 7.19
CA HIS A 478 -21.31 12.18 5.93
C HIS A 478 -21.69 13.64 5.67
N ALA A 479 -20.68 14.50 5.54
CA ALA A 479 -20.88 15.89 5.14
C ALA A 479 -21.36 15.95 3.68
N ASP A 480 -22.65 16.22 3.51
CA ASP A 480 -23.22 16.73 2.29
C ASP A 480 -22.71 18.16 2.04
N VAL A 481 -22.16 18.40 0.86
CA VAL A 481 -22.03 19.74 0.30
C VAL A 481 -23.17 19.91 -0.69
N ALA A 482 -24.28 20.44 -0.18
CA ALA A 482 -25.33 21.05 -0.99
C ALA A 482 -26.02 22.16 -0.17
N SER A 483 -25.52 23.39 -0.30
CA SER A 483 -26.42 24.51 -0.56
C SER A 483 -25.66 25.57 -1.35
N GLU A 484 -26.30 25.97 -2.46
CA GLU A 484 -25.89 27.05 -3.34
C GLU A 484 -26.19 28.39 -2.68
N GLY A 485 -25.30 29.36 -2.89
CA GLY A 485 -25.50 30.75 -2.49
C GLY A 485 -24.47 31.66 -3.17
N SER A 486 -24.76 32.04 -4.41
CA SER A 486 -24.34 33.29 -5.07
C SER A 486 -22.88 33.78 -4.89
N GLY A 487 -22.03 33.47 -5.86
CA GLY A 487 -20.71 34.11 -6.03
C GLY A 487 -20.10 33.77 -7.38
N ARG A 488 -20.28 34.67 -8.35
CA ARG A 488 -19.88 34.54 -9.76
C ARG A 488 -18.37 34.77 -9.89
N ALA A 489 -17.54 33.70 -9.94
CA ALA A 489 -16.13 33.79 -10.35
C ALA A 489 -15.57 32.45 -10.90
N ASP A 490 -15.09 32.51 -12.15
CA ASP A 490 -14.16 31.62 -12.88
C ASP A 490 -14.32 30.09 -12.90
N ARG A 491 -15.16 29.60 -13.83
CA ARG A 491 -15.23 28.18 -14.26
C ARG A 491 -14.32 27.82 -15.46
N HIS A 492 -13.28 28.60 -15.76
CA HIS A 492 -12.52 28.43 -17.02
C HIS A 492 -11.05 27.96 -16.89
N SER A 493 -10.55 27.55 -15.72
CA SER A 493 -9.17 27.02 -15.62
C SER A 493 -9.08 25.50 -15.92
N PRO A 494 -8.12 25.04 -16.75
CA PRO A 494 -7.89 23.60 -17.03
C PRO A 494 -7.55 22.75 -15.79
N ARG A 495 -6.99 23.38 -14.74
CA ARG A 495 -6.58 22.72 -13.47
C ARG A 495 -7.77 22.35 -12.58
N SER A 496 -8.76 23.23 -12.43
CA SER A 496 -10.01 22.95 -11.68
C SER A 496 -10.76 21.74 -12.26
N ARG A 497 -10.76 21.60 -13.59
CA ARG A 497 -11.36 20.44 -14.28
C ARG A 497 -10.60 19.14 -14.02
N ALA A 498 -9.27 19.18 -13.88
CA ALA A 498 -8.43 18.01 -13.66
C ALA A 498 -8.55 17.46 -12.23
N ASP A 499 -8.55 18.32 -11.21
CA ASP A 499 -8.70 17.92 -9.81
C ASP A 499 -10.12 17.42 -9.53
N ALA A 500 -11.15 18.11 -10.05
CA ALA A 500 -12.52 17.60 -10.02
C ALA A 500 -12.68 16.27 -10.77
N SER A 501 -11.89 16.03 -11.84
CA SER A 501 -11.88 14.77 -12.58
C SER A 501 -11.23 13.62 -11.78
N ALA A 502 -10.13 13.89 -11.07
CA ALA A 502 -9.46 12.92 -10.21
C ALA A 502 -10.31 12.55 -8.98
N SER A 503 -10.91 13.52 -8.30
CA SER A 503 -11.83 13.26 -7.17
C SER A 503 -13.09 12.51 -7.60
N ARG A 504 -13.64 12.81 -8.79
CA ARG A 504 -14.76 12.03 -9.37
C ARG A 504 -14.35 10.60 -9.70
N ARG A 505 -13.17 10.38 -10.27
CA ARG A 505 -12.64 9.04 -10.51
C ARG A 505 -12.44 8.25 -9.23
N LEU A 506 -11.89 8.88 -8.18
CA LEU A 506 -11.72 8.23 -6.88
C LEU A 506 -13.06 7.77 -6.31
N LYS A 507 -14.07 8.66 -6.27
CA LYS A 507 -15.43 8.29 -5.86
C LYS A 507 -15.99 7.13 -6.69
N ALA A 508 -15.82 7.16 -8.02
CA ALA A 508 -16.30 6.11 -8.91
C ALA A 508 -15.58 4.76 -8.67
N VAL A 509 -14.26 4.75 -8.50
CA VAL A 509 -13.47 3.53 -8.22
C VAL A 509 -13.85 2.97 -6.83
N THR A 510 -13.96 3.82 -5.81
CA THR A 510 -14.43 3.44 -4.47
C THR A 510 -15.85 2.84 -4.51
N GLU A 511 -16.75 3.41 -5.31
CA GLU A 511 -18.11 2.89 -5.48
C GLU A 511 -18.14 1.52 -6.18
N ILE A 512 -17.29 1.35 -7.19
CA ILE A 512 -17.13 0.05 -7.87
C ILE A 512 -16.68 -1.01 -6.88
N TYR A 513 -15.63 -0.74 -6.11
CA TYR A 513 -15.11 -1.67 -5.11
C TYR A 513 -16.15 -1.99 -4.06
N ALA A 514 -16.83 -0.97 -3.52
CA ALA A 514 -17.83 -1.16 -2.49
C ALA A 514 -18.98 -2.05 -3.00
N SER A 515 -19.59 -1.66 -4.12
CA SER A 515 -20.73 -2.37 -4.69
C SER A 515 -20.43 -3.79 -5.16
N CYS A 516 -19.21 -4.06 -5.64
CA CYS A 516 -18.84 -5.39 -6.13
C CYS A 516 -18.28 -6.30 -5.03
N LEU A 517 -17.61 -5.76 -4.02
CA LEU A 517 -17.03 -6.54 -2.92
C LEU A 517 -17.98 -6.71 -1.72
N GLY A 518 -19.07 -5.95 -1.65
CA GLY A 518 -19.97 -6.01 -0.50
C GLY A 518 -19.48 -5.19 0.70
N VAL A 519 -18.45 -4.36 0.53
CA VAL A 519 -17.78 -3.65 1.63
C VAL A 519 -18.24 -2.19 1.66
N ALA A 520 -18.88 -1.77 2.76
CA ALA A 520 -19.42 -0.42 2.87
C ALA A 520 -18.32 0.66 2.95
N ASP A 521 -17.24 0.38 3.68
CA ASP A 521 -16.09 1.28 3.87
C ASP A 521 -14.86 0.79 3.08
N VAL A 522 -14.66 1.37 1.90
CA VAL A 522 -13.51 1.07 1.04
C VAL A 522 -12.47 2.16 1.22
N ARG A 523 -11.37 1.81 1.90
CA ARG A 523 -10.27 2.74 2.15
C ARG A 523 -9.50 3.07 0.86
N PRO A 524 -9.05 4.32 0.65
CA PRO A 524 -8.30 4.70 -0.56
C PRO A 524 -6.95 3.99 -0.74
N ASP A 525 -6.32 3.53 0.34
CA ASP A 525 -5.07 2.78 0.33
C ASP A 525 -5.25 1.26 0.16
N ALA A 526 -6.49 0.77 0.20
CA ALA A 526 -6.78 -0.65 0.07
C ALA A 526 -6.73 -1.11 -1.40
N SER A 527 -6.17 -2.29 -1.64
CA SER A 527 -6.17 -2.97 -2.93
C SER A 527 -7.28 -4.00 -3.03
N PHE A 528 -7.52 -4.55 -4.22
CA PHE A 528 -8.54 -5.60 -4.43
C PHE A 528 -8.22 -6.84 -3.58
N VAL A 529 -6.94 -7.21 -3.50
CA VAL A 529 -6.49 -8.34 -2.67
C VAL A 529 -6.68 -8.06 -1.17
N ALA A 530 -6.36 -6.83 -0.71
CA ALA A 530 -6.52 -6.45 0.69
C ALA A 530 -7.99 -6.42 1.14
N LEU A 531 -8.91 -6.16 0.22
CA LEU A 531 -10.36 -6.18 0.47
C LEU A 531 -10.98 -7.57 0.26
N HIS A 532 -10.16 -8.62 0.25
CA HIS A 532 -10.59 -10.02 0.09
C HIS A 532 -11.35 -10.26 -1.22
N GLY A 533 -10.92 -9.63 -2.31
CA GLY A 533 -11.42 -9.90 -3.65
C GLY A 533 -11.21 -11.35 -4.06
N ASP A 534 -12.14 -11.87 -4.86
CA ASP A 534 -12.17 -13.25 -5.33
C ASP A 534 -12.46 -13.34 -6.84
N SER A 535 -12.60 -14.55 -7.36
CA SER A 535 -12.81 -14.77 -8.79
C SER A 535 -14.12 -14.17 -9.32
N LEU A 536 -15.21 -14.19 -8.55
CA LEU A 536 -16.52 -13.64 -8.95
C LEU A 536 -16.49 -12.11 -8.98
N SER A 537 -15.95 -11.50 -7.92
CA SER A 537 -15.82 -10.05 -7.82
C SER A 537 -14.76 -9.48 -8.75
N TYR A 538 -13.73 -10.25 -9.14
CA TYR A 538 -12.67 -9.80 -10.06
C TYR A 538 -13.23 -9.44 -11.43
N VAL A 539 -14.10 -10.29 -12.00
CA VAL A 539 -14.76 -10.04 -13.28
C VAL A 539 -15.56 -8.74 -13.19
N GLU A 540 -16.36 -8.60 -12.14
CA GLU A 540 -17.25 -7.45 -12.00
C GLU A 540 -16.49 -6.13 -11.79
N VAL A 541 -15.45 -6.14 -10.95
CA VAL A 541 -14.62 -4.96 -10.69
C VAL A 541 -13.81 -4.58 -11.92
N SER A 542 -13.12 -5.52 -12.58
CA SER A 542 -12.27 -5.22 -13.75
C SER A 542 -13.05 -4.52 -14.86
N VAL A 543 -14.26 -5.00 -15.16
CA VAL A 543 -15.11 -4.48 -16.23
C VAL A 543 -15.59 -3.06 -15.93
N ARG A 544 -16.02 -2.82 -14.70
CA ARG A 544 -16.45 -1.48 -14.28
C ARG A 544 -15.28 -0.51 -14.15
N LEU A 545 -14.11 -0.99 -13.72
CA LEU A 545 -12.89 -0.19 -13.73
C LEU A 545 -12.52 0.21 -15.14
N GLU A 546 -12.67 -0.67 -16.13
CA GLU A 546 -12.39 -0.35 -17.52
C GLU A 546 -13.34 0.73 -18.06
N GLN A 547 -14.60 0.76 -17.62
CA GLN A 547 -15.55 1.81 -17.95
C GLN A 547 -15.13 3.19 -17.42
N VAL A 548 -14.53 3.25 -16.22
CA VAL A 548 -14.12 4.50 -15.57
C VAL A 548 -12.71 4.94 -15.99
N LEU A 549 -11.78 3.98 -16.12
CA LEU A 549 -10.36 4.22 -16.34
C LEU A 549 -9.93 4.09 -17.82
N GLY A 550 -10.74 3.47 -18.67
CA GLY A 550 -10.46 3.26 -20.09
C GLY A 550 -9.71 1.95 -20.36
N GLN A 551 -8.47 1.83 -19.88
CA GLN A 551 -7.71 0.58 -19.88
C GLN A 551 -7.22 0.31 -18.46
N VAL A 552 -7.52 -0.87 -17.93
CA VAL A 552 -7.11 -1.27 -16.59
C VAL A 552 -5.66 -1.77 -16.60
N PRO A 553 -4.77 -1.32 -15.68
CA PRO A 553 -3.40 -1.84 -15.57
C PRO A 553 -3.38 -3.35 -15.35
N LYS A 554 -2.35 -4.06 -15.86
CA LYS A 554 -2.25 -5.53 -15.77
C LYS A 554 -2.25 -6.08 -14.33
N ASP A 555 -1.70 -5.32 -13.38
CA ASP A 555 -1.62 -5.70 -11.96
C ASP A 555 -2.54 -4.86 -11.05
N TRP A 556 -3.63 -4.34 -11.61
CA TRP A 556 -4.57 -3.46 -10.89
C TRP A 556 -5.07 -4.04 -9.57
N GLN A 557 -5.19 -5.37 -9.46
CA GLN A 557 -5.62 -6.06 -8.26
C GLN A 557 -4.73 -5.79 -7.02
N ARG A 558 -3.46 -5.41 -7.24
CA ARG A 558 -2.50 -5.08 -6.18
C ARG A 558 -2.37 -3.57 -5.94
N LEU A 559 -2.83 -2.75 -6.89
CA LEU A 559 -2.84 -1.31 -6.76
C LEU A 559 -3.95 -0.88 -5.79
N SER A 560 -3.67 0.16 -5.01
CA SER A 560 -4.67 0.77 -4.15
C SER A 560 -5.72 1.52 -4.96
N VAL A 561 -6.90 1.72 -4.38
CA VAL A 561 -7.99 2.51 -4.96
C VAL A 561 -7.54 3.93 -5.36
N SER A 562 -6.65 4.53 -4.57
CA SER A 562 -6.07 5.86 -4.84
C SER A 562 -5.07 5.87 -5.99
N GLU A 563 -4.25 4.83 -6.12
CA GLU A 563 -3.33 4.66 -7.26
C GLU A 563 -4.10 4.44 -8.57
N LEU A 564 -5.18 3.65 -8.53
CA LEU A 564 -6.06 3.44 -9.69
C LEU A 564 -6.78 4.72 -10.12
N ALA A 565 -7.23 5.53 -9.15
CA ALA A 565 -7.94 6.78 -9.43
C ALA A 565 -7.03 7.93 -9.92
N SER A 566 -5.77 7.95 -9.45
CA SER A 566 -4.76 8.96 -9.79
C SER A 566 -4.08 8.71 -11.14
N GLY A 567 -4.18 7.49 -11.68
CA GLY A 567 -3.75 7.19 -13.04
C GLY A 567 -4.37 8.13 -14.09
N ARG A 568 -3.56 8.62 -15.02
CA ARG A 568 -4.08 9.34 -16.19
C ARG A 568 -5.00 8.38 -16.96
N ARG A 569 -6.21 8.84 -17.32
CA ARG A 569 -7.11 8.09 -18.20
C ARG A 569 -6.36 7.80 -19.49
N THR A 570 -5.95 6.55 -19.69
CA THR A 570 -5.29 6.14 -20.92
C THR A 570 -6.29 6.28 -22.05
N ARG A 571 -5.86 6.84 -23.18
CA ARG A 571 -6.70 6.91 -24.38
C ARG A 571 -7.07 5.47 -24.72
N ARG A 572 -8.36 5.14 -24.79
CA ARG A 572 -8.83 3.84 -25.31
C ARG A 572 -8.10 3.65 -26.65
N ALA A 573 -7.22 2.66 -26.75
CA ALA A 573 -6.52 2.38 -28.00
C ALA A 573 -7.57 2.30 -29.13
N SER A 574 -7.43 2.96 -30.26
CA SER A 574 -8.46 2.98 -31.31
C SER A 574 -8.65 1.64 -32.04
N GLY A 575 -8.08 0.54 -31.53
CA GLY A 575 -8.16 -0.79 -32.12
C GLY A 575 -9.55 -1.45 -31.99
N ARG A 576 -9.85 -2.34 -32.95
CA ARG A 576 -11.05 -3.20 -32.96
C ARG A 576 -11.06 -4.24 -31.82
N PHE A 577 -9.90 -4.53 -31.24
CA PHE A 577 -9.69 -5.54 -30.19
C PHE A 577 -9.33 -4.90 -28.84
N ALA A 578 -9.79 -5.52 -27.76
CA ALA A 578 -9.41 -5.23 -26.37
C ALA A 578 -8.70 -6.43 -25.75
N GLN A 579 -7.76 -6.18 -24.86
CA GLN A 579 -7.06 -7.23 -24.10
C GLN A 579 -7.88 -7.52 -22.85
N VAL A 580 -8.39 -8.75 -22.74
CA VAL A 580 -9.22 -9.21 -21.61
C VAL A 580 -8.47 -10.30 -20.86
N ASP A 581 -8.59 -10.33 -19.53
CA ASP A 581 -8.01 -11.39 -18.71
C ASP A 581 -8.54 -12.77 -19.14
N THR A 582 -7.64 -13.72 -19.33
CA THR A 582 -7.95 -15.07 -19.83
C THR A 582 -8.99 -15.78 -18.96
N THR A 583 -9.01 -15.55 -17.65
CA THR A 583 -9.98 -16.17 -16.74
C THR A 583 -11.42 -15.70 -17.00
N ILE A 584 -11.61 -14.46 -17.48
CA ILE A 584 -12.93 -13.92 -17.85
C ILE A 584 -13.43 -14.61 -19.10
N VAL A 585 -12.58 -14.70 -20.12
CA VAL A 585 -12.94 -15.30 -21.42
C VAL A 585 -13.23 -16.79 -21.25
N LEU A 586 -12.34 -17.53 -20.58
CA LEU A 586 -12.54 -18.96 -20.34
C LEU A 586 -13.79 -19.23 -19.51
N ARG A 587 -14.12 -18.38 -18.54
CA ARG A 587 -15.36 -18.52 -17.76
C ARG A 587 -16.60 -18.28 -18.61
N ALA A 588 -16.60 -17.25 -19.45
CA ALA A 588 -17.70 -16.94 -20.35
C ALA A 588 -17.95 -18.07 -21.37
N VAL A 589 -16.87 -18.58 -21.97
CA VAL A 589 -16.95 -19.70 -22.91
C VAL A 589 -17.41 -20.97 -22.20
N ALA A 590 -16.81 -21.29 -21.05
CA ALA A 590 -17.15 -22.51 -20.31
C ALA A 590 -18.61 -22.54 -19.86
N ILE A 591 -19.17 -21.43 -19.36
CA ILE A 591 -20.58 -21.43 -18.94
C ILE A 591 -21.53 -21.59 -20.13
N VAL A 592 -21.21 -21.00 -21.29
CA VAL A 592 -22.00 -21.18 -22.51
C VAL A 592 -21.92 -22.63 -22.99
N LEU A 593 -20.72 -23.24 -22.99
CA LEU A 593 -20.55 -24.65 -23.35
C LEU A 593 -21.37 -25.57 -22.43
N ILE A 594 -21.35 -25.33 -21.12
CA ILE A 594 -22.15 -26.09 -20.14
C ILE A 594 -23.65 -26.01 -20.48
N VAL A 595 -24.18 -24.80 -20.69
CA VAL A 595 -25.61 -24.62 -20.94
C VAL A 595 -26.04 -25.19 -22.29
N LEU A 596 -25.23 -25.01 -23.35
CA LEU A 596 -25.53 -25.54 -24.67
C LEU A 596 -25.49 -27.08 -24.69
N GLU A 597 -24.58 -27.68 -23.93
CA GLU A 597 -24.50 -29.13 -23.82
C GLU A 597 -25.69 -29.71 -23.05
N HIS A 598 -26.00 -29.16 -21.87
CA HIS A 598 -27.17 -29.62 -21.09
C HIS A 598 -28.51 -29.35 -21.77
N ALA A 599 -28.61 -28.34 -22.66
CA ALA A 599 -29.82 -28.07 -23.44
C ALA A 599 -29.97 -29.00 -24.68
N ASP A 600 -28.97 -29.85 -24.93
CA ASP A 600 -28.84 -30.73 -26.10
C ASP A 600 -28.63 -29.99 -27.44
N VAL A 601 -27.96 -28.84 -27.40
CA VAL A 601 -27.60 -28.05 -28.60
C VAL A 601 -26.28 -28.53 -29.22
N ILE A 602 -25.30 -28.87 -28.37
CA ILE A 602 -23.99 -29.38 -28.78
C ILE A 602 -23.59 -30.56 -27.90
N LYS A 603 -22.77 -31.47 -28.40
CA LYS A 603 -22.22 -32.60 -27.60
C LYS A 603 -20.79 -32.33 -27.10
N ILE A 604 -20.47 -31.07 -26.81
CA ILE A 604 -19.12 -30.65 -26.40
C ILE A 604 -19.04 -30.54 -24.88
N LEU A 605 -18.40 -31.51 -24.24
CA LEU A 605 -18.20 -31.58 -22.79
C LEU A 605 -16.92 -30.85 -22.34
N GLY A 606 -16.80 -30.58 -21.03
CA GLY A 606 -15.54 -30.15 -20.40
C GLY A 606 -15.51 -28.73 -19.83
N GLY A 607 -16.54 -27.91 -20.06
CA GLY A 607 -16.60 -26.53 -19.54
C GLY A 607 -16.38 -26.42 -18.03
N ALA A 608 -17.01 -27.29 -17.22
CA ALA A 608 -16.86 -27.28 -15.76
C ALA A 608 -15.41 -27.55 -15.30
N HIS A 609 -14.66 -28.38 -16.03
CA HIS A 609 -13.26 -28.72 -15.72
C HIS A 609 -12.34 -27.53 -16.00
N ILE A 610 -12.61 -26.76 -17.06
CA ILE A 610 -11.93 -25.49 -17.31
C ILE A 610 -12.23 -24.50 -16.17
N LEU A 611 -13.47 -24.43 -15.68
CA LEU A 611 -13.82 -23.58 -14.55
C LEU A 611 -13.09 -23.97 -13.25
N LEU A 612 -12.84 -25.27 -13.01
CA LEU A 612 -12.04 -25.74 -11.88
C LEU A 612 -10.59 -25.26 -11.95
N ALA A 613 -9.95 -25.37 -13.12
CA ALA A 613 -8.60 -24.82 -13.33
C ALA A 613 -8.58 -23.29 -13.16
N VAL A 614 -9.58 -22.58 -13.68
CA VAL A 614 -9.73 -21.12 -13.48
C VAL A 614 -9.95 -20.77 -12.00
N ALA A 615 -10.68 -21.59 -11.24
CA ALA A 615 -10.89 -21.40 -9.81
C ALA A 615 -9.58 -21.55 -9.04
N GLY A 616 -8.81 -22.60 -9.32
CA GLY A 616 -7.46 -22.80 -8.76
C GLY A 616 -6.50 -21.64 -9.10
N PHE A 617 -6.54 -21.16 -10.34
CA PHE A 617 -5.74 -20.01 -10.77
C PHE A 617 -6.06 -18.75 -9.96
N ASN A 618 -7.34 -18.45 -9.77
CA ASN A 618 -7.75 -17.30 -8.97
C ASN A 618 -7.48 -17.49 -7.47
N PHE A 619 -7.60 -18.71 -6.96
CA PHE A 619 -7.19 -19.05 -5.59
C PHE A 619 -5.71 -18.70 -5.38
N GLY A 620 -4.83 -19.16 -6.27
CA GLY A 620 -3.40 -18.84 -6.23
C GLY A 620 -3.10 -17.34 -6.29
N ARG A 621 -3.85 -16.61 -7.12
CA ARG A 621 -3.64 -15.18 -7.37
C ARG A 621 -4.12 -14.27 -6.22
N PHE A 622 -5.20 -14.62 -5.53
CA PHE A 622 -5.87 -13.73 -4.57
C PHE A 622 -5.95 -14.28 -3.14
N LEU A 623 -6.33 -15.55 -2.99
CA LEU A 623 -6.62 -16.15 -1.69
C LEU A 623 -5.36 -16.70 -1.04
N ALA A 624 -4.55 -17.46 -1.78
CA ALA A 624 -3.26 -17.95 -1.31
C ALA A 624 -2.21 -16.84 -1.12
N ALA A 625 -2.44 -15.65 -1.69
CA ALA A 625 -1.53 -14.51 -1.62
C ALA A 625 -1.64 -13.70 -0.31
N GLN A 626 -2.62 -14.01 0.56
CA GLN A 626 -2.82 -13.28 1.81
C GLN A 626 -1.64 -13.46 2.78
N PRO A 627 -1.19 -12.39 3.48
CA PRO A 627 0.08 -12.41 4.22
C PRO A 627 0.00 -13.21 5.52
N SER A 628 -1.16 -13.24 6.19
CA SER A 628 -1.36 -14.00 7.42
C SER A 628 -2.32 -15.19 7.24
N ARG A 629 -2.20 -16.21 8.10
CA ARG A 629 -3.14 -17.35 8.12
C ARG A 629 -4.57 -16.92 8.40
N ARG A 630 -4.76 -15.96 9.29
CA ARG A 630 -6.08 -15.45 9.70
C ARG A 630 -6.75 -14.66 8.57
N GLU A 631 -6.00 -13.78 7.90
CA GLU A 631 -6.51 -13.06 6.72
C GLU A 631 -6.83 -14.01 5.57
N ARG A 632 -5.99 -15.04 5.36
CA ARG A 632 -6.25 -16.09 4.37
C ARG A 632 -7.55 -16.85 4.66
N ALA A 633 -7.74 -17.32 5.89
CA ALA A 633 -8.96 -18.00 6.30
C ALA A 633 -10.18 -17.09 6.13
N THR A 634 -10.05 -15.81 6.49
CA THR A 634 -11.11 -14.81 6.32
C THR A 634 -11.44 -14.61 4.83
N ALA A 635 -10.43 -14.47 3.97
CA ALA A 635 -10.63 -14.28 2.53
C ALA A 635 -11.31 -15.49 1.89
N VAL A 636 -10.85 -16.70 2.22
CA VAL A 636 -11.45 -17.95 1.74
C VAL A 636 -12.88 -18.09 2.24
N PHE A 637 -13.16 -17.79 3.51
CA PHE A 637 -14.51 -17.80 4.06
C PHE A 637 -15.45 -16.87 3.29
N HIS A 638 -15.04 -15.63 3.02
CA HIS A 638 -15.85 -14.69 2.24
C HIS A 638 -16.06 -15.15 0.78
N SER A 639 -15.08 -15.82 0.18
CA SER A 639 -15.21 -16.41 -1.16
C SER A 639 -16.19 -17.59 -1.15
N LEU A 640 -16.12 -18.47 -0.15
CA LEU A 640 -17.04 -19.59 0.01
C LEU A 640 -18.46 -19.12 0.34
N ALA A 641 -18.63 -18.11 1.19
CA ALA A 641 -19.94 -17.53 1.49
C ALA A 641 -20.62 -16.97 0.23
N ARG A 642 -19.86 -16.33 -0.67
CA ARG A 642 -20.37 -15.84 -1.96
C ARG A 642 -20.78 -16.96 -2.93
N LEU A 643 -20.22 -18.15 -2.78
CA LEU A 643 -20.56 -19.36 -3.55
C LEU A 643 -21.75 -20.11 -2.93
N VAL A 644 -21.67 -20.40 -1.63
CA VAL A 644 -22.59 -21.29 -0.91
C VAL A 644 -23.93 -20.61 -0.63
N ILE A 645 -23.95 -19.34 -0.18
CA ILE A 645 -25.21 -18.68 0.20
C ILE A 645 -26.21 -18.63 -0.96
N PRO A 646 -25.85 -18.18 -2.18
CA PRO A 646 -26.78 -18.20 -3.31
C PRO A 646 -27.20 -19.62 -3.71
N THR A 647 -26.27 -20.57 -3.64
CA THR A 647 -26.52 -21.98 -4.00
C THR A 647 -27.52 -22.60 -3.04
N VAL A 648 -27.29 -22.52 -1.74
CA VAL A 648 -28.19 -23.07 -0.72
C VAL A 648 -29.54 -22.36 -0.77
N ALA A 649 -29.58 -21.04 -0.91
CA ALA A 649 -30.85 -20.31 -1.05
C ALA A 649 -31.67 -20.78 -2.27
N TRP A 650 -31.00 -21.04 -3.40
CA TRP A 650 -31.65 -21.57 -4.60
C TRP A 650 -32.11 -23.01 -4.40
N VAL A 651 -31.26 -23.88 -3.85
CA VAL A 651 -31.59 -25.28 -3.52
C VAL A 651 -32.80 -25.33 -2.59
N THR A 652 -32.83 -24.52 -1.53
CA THR A 652 -33.98 -24.42 -0.62
C THR A 652 -35.25 -24.03 -1.37
N LEU A 653 -35.19 -23.01 -2.23
CA LEU A 653 -36.33 -22.56 -3.02
C LEU A 653 -36.83 -23.67 -3.97
N ALA A 654 -35.91 -24.32 -4.69
CA ALA A 654 -36.23 -25.39 -5.62
C ALA A 654 -36.77 -26.64 -4.92
N THR A 655 -36.30 -26.99 -3.71
CA THR A 655 -36.90 -28.06 -2.91
C THR A 655 -38.33 -27.68 -2.49
N VAL A 656 -38.57 -26.46 -2.02
CA VAL A 656 -39.91 -26.04 -1.56
C VAL A 656 -40.91 -25.96 -2.73
N VAL A 657 -40.48 -25.49 -3.90
CA VAL A 657 -41.37 -25.24 -5.04
C VAL A 657 -41.50 -26.45 -5.96
N MET A 658 -40.45 -27.26 -6.10
CA MET A 658 -40.34 -28.30 -7.13
C MET A 658 -39.97 -29.69 -6.57
N ASP A 659 -39.76 -29.83 -5.26
CA ASP A 659 -39.37 -31.08 -4.56
C ASP A 659 -38.15 -31.81 -5.17
N ARG A 660 -37.14 -31.06 -5.62
CA ARG A 660 -36.03 -31.62 -6.44
C ARG A 660 -34.81 -32.10 -5.66
N TYR A 661 -34.43 -31.44 -4.58
CA TYR A 661 -33.16 -31.71 -3.88
C TYR A 661 -33.36 -32.37 -2.51
N ALA A 662 -32.40 -33.22 -2.13
CA ALA A 662 -32.39 -33.95 -0.87
C ALA A 662 -31.48 -33.27 0.17
N TRP A 663 -31.55 -33.73 1.43
CA TRP A 663 -30.74 -33.17 2.52
C TRP A 663 -29.22 -33.09 2.23
N PRO A 664 -28.56 -34.01 1.49
CA PRO A 664 -27.12 -33.90 1.20
C PRO A 664 -26.76 -32.68 0.35
N ASN A 665 -27.66 -32.19 -0.50
CA ASN A 665 -27.43 -31.02 -1.34
C ASN A 665 -27.32 -29.73 -0.52
N PHE A 666 -27.96 -29.65 0.66
CA PHE A 666 -27.89 -28.48 1.54
C PHE A 666 -26.52 -28.33 2.21
N VAL A 667 -25.80 -29.45 2.37
CA VAL A 667 -24.44 -29.50 2.93
C VAL A 667 -23.37 -29.78 1.87
N LEU A 668 -23.76 -29.78 0.58
CA LEU A 668 -22.86 -30.01 -0.56
C LEU A 668 -22.08 -31.34 -0.46
N LEU A 669 -22.75 -32.40 0.00
CA LEU A 669 -22.19 -33.75 0.19
C LEU A 669 -22.97 -34.82 -0.59
N ASN A 670 -23.58 -34.46 -1.72
CA ASN A 670 -24.33 -35.42 -2.52
C ASN A 670 -23.42 -36.50 -3.11
N TRP A 671 -22.15 -36.21 -3.40
CA TRP A 671 -21.19 -37.24 -3.83
C TRP A 671 -20.85 -38.30 -2.74
N VAL A 672 -21.23 -38.08 -1.47
CA VAL A 672 -21.01 -39.02 -0.36
C VAL A 672 -22.29 -39.76 0.05
N PHE A 673 -23.42 -39.05 0.06
CA PHE A 673 -24.69 -39.55 0.59
C PHE A 673 -25.82 -39.61 -0.45
N GLY A 674 -25.57 -39.13 -1.66
CA GLY A 674 -26.52 -39.13 -2.77
C GLY A 674 -26.55 -40.47 -3.51
N PRO A 675 -27.57 -40.68 -4.35
CA PRO A 675 -27.68 -41.90 -5.15
C PRO A 675 -26.59 -41.96 -6.24
N ASP A 676 -26.14 -43.18 -6.56
CA ASP A 676 -25.07 -43.44 -7.56
C ASP A 676 -25.49 -43.18 -9.02
N VAL A 677 -26.74 -42.76 -9.25
CA VAL A 677 -27.28 -42.48 -10.60
C VAL A 677 -27.21 -40.99 -10.90
N TRP A 678 -26.62 -40.64 -12.04
CA TRP A 678 -26.56 -39.26 -12.50
C TRP A 678 -27.97 -38.71 -12.79
N GLY A 679 -28.28 -37.55 -12.24
CA GLY A 679 -29.57 -36.89 -12.40
C GLY A 679 -29.56 -35.49 -11.79
N ILE A 680 -30.73 -34.86 -11.73
CA ILE A 680 -30.92 -33.47 -11.25
C ILE A 680 -30.30 -33.24 -9.86
N ARG A 681 -30.30 -34.27 -8.99
CA ARG A 681 -29.71 -34.20 -7.64
C ARG A 681 -28.18 -34.14 -7.63
N SER A 682 -27.52 -34.60 -8.69
CA SER A 682 -26.06 -34.56 -8.87
C SER A 682 -25.59 -33.35 -9.67
N SER A 683 -26.51 -32.50 -10.15
CA SER A 683 -26.22 -31.31 -10.98
C SER A 683 -25.30 -30.28 -10.32
N LEU A 684 -25.16 -30.31 -8.98
CA LEU A 684 -24.35 -29.38 -8.21
C LEU A 684 -22.92 -29.85 -7.97
N TRP A 685 -22.50 -31.01 -8.51
CA TRP A 685 -21.19 -31.62 -8.23
C TRP A 685 -20.02 -30.65 -8.34
N PHE A 686 -20.01 -29.75 -9.34
CA PHE A 686 -18.94 -28.76 -9.52
C PHE A 686 -18.80 -27.83 -8.31
N ILE A 687 -19.93 -27.39 -7.75
CA ILE A 687 -19.95 -26.51 -6.58
C ILE A 687 -19.52 -27.28 -5.33
N GLU A 688 -19.97 -28.54 -5.20
CA GLU A 688 -19.56 -29.43 -4.10
C GLU A 688 -18.04 -29.66 -4.13
N ALA A 689 -17.50 -30.06 -5.28
CA ALA A 689 -16.07 -30.26 -5.49
C ALA A 689 -15.29 -28.98 -5.19
N LEU A 690 -15.72 -27.83 -5.73
CA LEU A 690 -15.04 -26.55 -5.50
C LEU A 690 -15.05 -26.15 -4.02
N PHE A 691 -16.16 -26.35 -3.30
CA PHE A 691 -16.28 -26.07 -1.87
C PHE A 691 -15.29 -26.92 -1.06
N TRP A 692 -15.33 -28.24 -1.25
CA TRP A 692 -14.50 -29.18 -0.48
C TRP A 692 -13.01 -29.09 -0.83
N ILE A 693 -12.66 -28.91 -2.10
CA ILE A 693 -11.26 -28.66 -2.52
C ILE A 693 -10.73 -27.40 -1.84
N THR A 694 -11.49 -26.30 -1.89
CA THR A 694 -11.05 -25.03 -1.31
C THR A 694 -10.91 -25.13 0.21
N LEU A 695 -11.83 -25.84 0.88
CA LEU A 695 -11.78 -26.07 2.32
C LEU A 695 -10.60 -26.97 2.72
N ALA A 696 -10.36 -28.06 1.98
CA ALA A 696 -9.23 -28.96 2.21
C ALA A 696 -7.88 -28.25 2.03
N VAL A 697 -7.74 -27.48 0.95
CA VAL A 697 -6.53 -26.66 0.71
C VAL A 697 -6.35 -25.60 1.79
N LEU A 698 -7.43 -24.98 2.28
CA LEU A 698 -7.36 -24.06 3.42
C LEU A 698 -6.89 -24.77 4.69
N GLY A 699 -7.42 -25.96 4.98
CA GLY A 699 -6.98 -26.80 6.10
C GLY A 699 -5.49 -27.10 6.02
N LEU A 700 -5.01 -27.56 4.86
CA LEU A 700 -3.60 -27.79 4.58
C LEU A 700 -2.74 -26.54 4.81
N LEU A 701 -3.18 -25.38 4.30
CA LEU A 701 -2.47 -24.10 4.44
C LEU A 701 -2.55 -23.51 5.86
N SER A 702 -3.46 -23.99 6.70
CA SER A 702 -3.59 -23.57 8.10
C SER A 702 -2.52 -24.22 8.98
N ILE A 703 -1.94 -25.35 8.54
CA ILE A 703 -0.83 -26.03 9.21
C ILE A 703 0.38 -25.08 9.26
N PRO A 704 0.94 -24.78 10.45
CA PRO A 704 2.03 -23.80 10.59
C PRO A 704 3.25 -24.09 9.71
N ALA A 705 3.64 -25.37 9.58
CA ALA A 705 4.77 -25.78 8.76
C ALA A 705 4.52 -25.53 7.26
N VAL A 706 3.33 -25.87 6.78
CA VAL A 706 2.93 -25.64 5.39
C VAL A 706 2.79 -24.14 5.11
N HIS A 707 2.25 -23.36 6.03
CA HIS A 707 2.17 -21.91 5.91
C HIS A 707 3.56 -21.28 5.76
N ARG A 708 4.52 -21.66 6.62
CA ARG A 708 5.92 -21.19 6.51
C ARG A 708 6.56 -21.56 5.18
N LEU A 709 6.26 -22.74 4.65
CA LEU A 709 6.80 -23.17 3.36
C LEU A 709 6.10 -22.46 2.19
N CYS A 710 4.80 -22.18 2.31
CA CYS A 710 4.02 -21.43 1.33
C CYS A 710 4.48 -19.96 1.22
N THR A 711 4.87 -19.32 2.33
CA THR A 711 5.42 -17.96 2.32
C THR A 711 6.83 -17.91 1.74
N ARG A 712 7.68 -18.91 2.03
CA ARG A 712 9.06 -18.99 1.51
C ARG A 712 9.14 -19.44 0.05
N SER A 713 8.28 -20.36 -0.37
CA SER A 713 8.36 -21.03 -1.67
C SER A 713 6.97 -21.44 -2.18
N PRO A 714 6.12 -20.47 -2.57
CA PRO A 714 4.73 -20.74 -2.93
C PRO A 714 4.60 -21.74 -4.08
N MET A 715 5.50 -21.69 -5.07
CA MET A 715 5.54 -22.63 -6.20
C MET A 715 5.78 -24.08 -5.77
N ARG A 716 6.63 -24.32 -4.76
CA ARG A 716 6.93 -25.68 -4.28
C ARG A 716 5.70 -26.32 -3.63
N ILE A 717 4.96 -25.55 -2.83
CA ILE A 717 3.70 -26.03 -2.24
C ILE A 717 2.66 -26.33 -3.31
N SER A 718 2.45 -25.43 -4.29
CA SER A 718 1.48 -25.72 -5.35
C SER A 718 1.85 -26.95 -6.18
N LEU A 719 3.14 -27.15 -6.48
CA LEU A 719 3.59 -28.35 -7.20
C LEU A 719 3.46 -29.61 -6.34
N ALA A 720 3.73 -29.55 -5.04
CA ALA A 720 3.49 -30.67 -4.14
C ALA A 720 2.00 -31.05 -4.10
N VAL A 721 1.10 -30.07 -4.08
CA VAL A 721 -0.35 -30.31 -4.17
C VAL A 721 -0.73 -30.92 -5.52
N VAL A 722 -0.14 -30.48 -6.63
CA VAL A 722 -0.32 -31.10 -7.96
C VAL A 722 0.10 -32.57 -7.93
N ILE A 723 1.29 -32.87 -7.40
CA ILE A 723 1.82 -34.24 -7.34
C ILE A 723 0.91 -35.14 -6.48
N VAL A 724 0.49 -34.66 -5.30
CA VAL A 724 -0.43 -35.41 -4.43
C VAL A 724 -1.78 -35.62 -5.11
N ALA A 725 -2.32 -34.60 -5.75
CA ALA A 725 -3.61 -34.71 -6.45
C ALA A 725 -3.56 -35.67 -7.66
N LEU A 726 -2.45 -35.66 -8.40
CA LEU A 726 -2.19 -36.61 -9.47
C LEU A 726 -1.99 -38.03 -8.93
N ALA A 727 -1.30 -38.19 -7.80
CA ALA A 727 -1.15 -39.49 -7.14
C ALA A 727 -2.49 -40.03 -6.62
N LEU A 728 -3.39 -39.17 -6.14
CA LEU A 728 -4.75 -39.58 -5.79
C LEU A 728 -5.52 -40.06 -7.02
N ARG A 729 -5.37 -39.37 -8.16
CA ARG A 729 -5.98 -39.76 -9.43
C ARG A 729 -5.53 -41.16 -9.90
N TRP A 730 -4.24 -41.48 -9.82
CA TRP A 730 -3.67 -42.77 -10.24
C TRP A 730 -3.53 -43.80 -9.11
N GLY A 731 -3.96 -43.45 -7.91
CA GLY A 731 -3.73 -44.22 -6.70
C GLY A 731 -4.72 -45.37 -6.51
N PRO A 732 -4.53 -46.18 -5.46
CA PRO A 732 -5.28 -47.43 -5.20
C PRO A 732 -6.74 -47.23 -4.76
N LEU A 733 -7.24 -45.98 -4.69
CA LEU A 733 -8.60 -45.64 -4.27
C LEU A 733 -9.65 -45.80 -5.38
N ASP A 734 -9.26 -46.30 -6.56
CA ASP A 734 -10.10 -46.50 -7.76
C ASP A 734 -11.08 -45.33 -8.02
N LEU A 735 -10.55 -44.10 -8.03
CA LEU A 735 -11.30 -42.88 -8.39
C LEU A 735 -11.61 -42.80 -9.90
N THR A 736 -11.35 -43.89 -10.63
CA THR A 736 -11.61 -44.09 -12.05
C THR A 736 -12.99 -44.65 -12.34
N ASP A 737 -13.78 -44.96 -11.31
CA ASP A 737 -15.21 -45.26 -11.46
C ASP A 737 -15.95 -44.02 -12.04
N PRO A 738 -16.73 -44.17 -13.13
CA PRO A 738 -17.56 -43.12 -13.72
C PRO A 738 -18.45 -42.39 -12.72
N THR A 739 -18.88 -43.06 -11.64
CA THR A 739 -19.70 -42.49 -10.56
C THR A 739 -18.91 -41.53 -9.64
N VAL A 740 -17.57 -41.63 -9.64
CA VAL A 740 -16.67 -40.90 -8.72
C VAL A 740 -15.90 -39.76 -9.42
N HIS A 741 -15.93 -39.68 -10.76
CA HIS A 741 -15.23 -38.66 -11.55
C HIS A 741 -15.62 -37.21 -11.22
N GLU A 742 -16.79 -37.00 -10.63
CA GLU A 742 -17.34 -35.68 -10.28
C GLU A 742 -17.12 -35.34 -8.78
N SER A 743 -16.34 -36.16 -8.07
CA SER A 743 -15.99 -35.94 -6.66
C SER A 743 -14.84 -34.95 -6.47
N ALA A 744 -14.77 -34.34 -5.27
CA ALA A 744 -13.70 -33.40 -4.91
C ALA A 744 -12.29 -34.00 -5.07
N PRO A 745 -11.99 -35.25 -4.64
CA PRO A 745 -10.68 -35.86 -4.83
C PRO A 745 -10.33 -36.11 -6.31
N ALA A 746 -11.31 -36.56 -7.11
CA ALA A 746 -11.09 -36.92 -8.51
C ALA A 746 -10.68 -35.71 -9.37
N VAL A 747 -11.17 -34.51 -9.06
CA VAL A 747 -10.91 -33.28 -9.84
C VAL A 747 -9.94 -32.30 -9.17
N LEU A 748 -9.42 -32.63 -7.98
CA LEU A 748 -8.47 -31.78 -7.23
C LEU A 748 -7.26 -31.38 -8.07
N TRP A 749 -6.78 -32.28 -8.93
CA TRP A 749 -5.58 -32.05 -9.73
C TRP A 749 -5.76 -30.90 -10.74
N LEU A 750 -6.94 -30.70 -11.31
CA LEU A 750 -7.23 -29.57 -12.20
C LEU A 750 -7.16 -28.23 -11.46
N PHE A 751 -7.72 -28.18 -10.24
CA PHE A 751 -7.61 -27.02 -9.37
C PHE A 751 -6.14 -26.74 -9.00
N ALA A 752 -5.39 -27.79 -8.64
CA ALA A 752 -3.98 -27.68 -8.29
C ALA A 752 -3.12 -27.16 -9.47
N ILE A 753 -3.36 -27.65 -10.69
CA ILE A 753 -2.74 -27.15 -11.92
C ILE A 753 -3.03 -25.66 -12.10
N GLY A 754 -4.30 -25.25 -11.93
CA GLY A 754 -4.70 -23.85 -11.96
C GLY A 754 -3.91 -23.00 -10.97
N TRP A 755 -3.81 -23.45 -9.71
CA TRP A 755 -3.05 -22.76 -8.67
C TRP A 755 -1.56 -22.63 -9.05
N ALA A 756 -0.92 -23.71 -9.48
CA ALA A 756 0.47 -23.67 -9.93
C ALA A 756 0.67 -22.71 -11.12
N ALA A 757 -0.27 -22.70 -12.08
CA ALA A 757 -0.23 -21.81 -13.24
C ALA A 757 -0.25 -20.32 -12.85
N ALA A 758 -0.97 -19.94 -11.79
CA ALA A 758 -1.00 -18.56 -11.28
C ALA A 758 0.34 -18.07 -10.69
N LEU A 759 1.24 -18.99 -10.36
CA LEU A 759 2.53 -18.70 -9.75
C LEU A 759 3.71 -18.75 -10.74
N VAL A 760 3.47 -19.15 -11.99
CA VAL A 760 4.50 -19.28 -13.04
C VAL A 760 5.15 -17.92 -13.32
N ARG A 761 6.48 -17.87 -13.19
CA ARG A 761 7.30 -16.70 -13.53
C ARG A 761 8.32 -17.00 -14.63
N ARG A 762 8.79 -18.25 -14.69
CA ARG A 762 9.83 -18.70 -15.63
C ARG A 762 9.24 -19.55 -16.76
N ARG A 763 9.92 -19.56 -17.91
CA ARG A 763 9.49 -20.37 -19.08
C ARG A 763 9.49 -21.87 -18.78
N TRP A 764 10.48 -22.38 -18.04
CA TRP A 764 10.53 -23.81 -17.70
C TRP A 764 9.42 -24.21 -16.71
N GLU A 765 9.03 -23.33 -15.77
CA GLU A 765 7.90 -23.59 -14.86
C GLU A 765 6.60 -23.73 -15.65
N ARG A 766 6.44 -22.92 -16.71
CA ARG A 766 5.30 -23.04 -17.63
C ARG A 766 5.28 -24.38 -18.33
N LEU A 767 6.43 -24.82 -18.88
CA LEU A 767 6.55 -26.12 -19.54
C LEU A 767 6.30 -27.27 -18.57
N LEU A 768 6.79 -27.17 -17.33
CA LEU A 768 6.55 -28.15 -16.28
C LEU A 768 5.06 -28.25 -15.93
N VAL A 769 4.38 -27.13 -15.65
CA VAL A 769 2.95 -27.12 -15.31
C VAL A 769 2.11 -27.62 -16.48
N ALA A 770 2.43 -27.22 -17.71
CA ALA A 770 1.77 -27.74 -18.92
C ALA A 770 2.01 -29.25 -19.10
N GLY A 771 3.22 -29.73 -18.88
CA GLY A 771 3.56 -31.16 -18.95
C GLY A 771 2.85 -32.00 -17.89
N LEU A 772 2.82 -31.53 -16.63
CA LEU A 772 2.08 -32.17 -15.55
C LEU A 772 0.57 -32.21 -15.83
N PHE A 773 0.03 -31.13 -16.39
CA PHE A 773 -1.36 -31.08 -16.83
C PHE A 773 -1.66 -32.09 -17.94
N LEU A 774 -0.82 -32.16 -18.98
CA LEU A 774 -0.98 -33.11 -20.08
C LEU A 774 -0.87 -34.56 -19.61
N ALA A 775 0.07 -34.86 -18.71
CA ALA A 775 0.15 -36.17 -18.05
C ALA A 775 -1.15 -36.46 -17.26
N GLY A 776 -1.65 -35.46 -16.53
CA GLY A 776 -2.93 -35.49 -15.84
C GLY A 776 -4.17 -35.71 -16.73
N MET A 777 -4.06 -35.54 -18.06
CA MET A 777 -5.16 -35.80 -18.98
C MET A 777 -5.17 -37.22 -19.52
N VAL A 778 -4.01 -37.90 -19.60
CA VAL A 778 -3.89 -39.23 -20.22
C VAL A 778 -4.83 -40.24 -19.56
N GLY A 779 -5.81 -40.73 -20.32
CA GLY A 779 -6.78 -41.75 -19.86
C GLY A 779 -7.75 -41.24 -18.81
N TYR A 780 -7.96 -39.92 -18.69
CA TYR A 780 -8.92 -39.37 -17.73
C TYR A 780 -10.36 -39.43 -18.23
N PHE A 781 -10.58 -39.22 -19.54
CA PHE A 781 -11.90 -39.31 -20.15
C PHE A 781 -11.86 -40.29 -21.32
N ALA A 782 -12.94 -41.06 -21.48
CA ALA A 782 -13.12 -41.88 -22.68
C ALA A 782 -13.44 -41.02 -23.93
N ASP A 783 -14.02 -39.83 -23.74
CA ASP A 783 -14.38 -38.91 -24.80
C ASP A 783 -13.21 -37.98 -25.20
N ARG A 784 -12.65 -38.23 -26.39
CA ARG A 784 -11.56 -37.43 -26.96
C ARG A 784 -11.93 -35.97 -27.20
N HIS A 785 -13.18 -35.65 -27.52
CA HIS A 785 -13.61 -34.27 -27.76
C HIS A 785 -13.60 -33.47 -26.44
N ARG A 786 -14.09 -34.08 -25.36
CA ARG A 786 -13.99 -33.53 -24.00
C ARG A 786 -12.54 -33.24 -23.61
N GLU A 787 -11.63 -34.19 -23.86
CA GLU A 787 -10.21 -34.00 -23.56
C GLU A 787 -9.60 -32.82 -24.31
N LEU A 788 -9.85 -32.73 -25.62
CA LEU A 788 -9.31 -31.64 -26.46
C LEU A 788 -9.78 -30.25 -26.00
N VAL A 789 -11.05 -30.13 -25.61
CA VAL A 789 -11.62 -28.86 -25.11
C VAL A 789 -10.95 -28.43 -23.81
N ILE A 790 -10.77 -29.37 -22.86
CA ILE A 790 -10.11 -29.10 -21.58
C ILE A 790 -8.64 -28.76 -21.80
N ILE A 791 -7.95 -29.53 -22.66
CA ILE A 791 -6.55 -29.28 -23.03
C ILE A 791 -6.38 -27.88 -23.61
N ALA A 792 -7.20 -27.50 -24.59
CA ALA A 792 -7.16 -26.19 -25.19
C ALA A 792 -7.39 -25.08 -24.15
N GLY A 793 -8.44 -25.20 -23.32
CA GLY A 793 -8.79 -24.21 -22.31
C GLY A 793 -7.70 -24.01 -21.25
N VAL A 794 -7.15 -25.10 -20.70
CA VAL A 794 -6.14 -25.04 -19.64
C VAL A 794 -4.77 -24.64 -20.19
N LEU A 795 -4.37 -25.08 -21.39
CA LEU A 795 -3.13 -24.61 -22.00
C LEU A 795 -3.19 -23.11 -22.32
N VAL A 796 -4.34 -22.60 -22.75
CA VAL A 796 -4.58 -21.16 -22.91
C VAL A 796 -4.42 -20.44 -21.56
N LEU A 797 -4.99 -20.97 -20.48
CA LEU A 797 -4.85 -20.41 -19.13
C LEU A 797 -3.39 -20.36 -18.65
N VAL A 798 -2.62 -21.43 -18.91
CA VAL A 798 -1.19 -21.55 -18.51
C VAL A 798 -0.29 -20.65 -19.37
N SER A 799 -0.63 -20.47 -20.65
CA SER A 799 0.26 -19.85 -21.63
C SER A 799 0.01 -18.37 -21.85
N LEU A 800 -1.25 -17.93 -21.77
CA LEU A 800 -1.68 -16.60 -22.16
C LEU A 800 -2.26 -15.84 -20.96
N PRO A 801 -1.61 -14.76 -20.49
CA PRO A 801 -2.13 -13.97 -19.38
C PRO A 801 -3.33 -13.08 -19.77
N ALA A 802 -3.49 -12.78 -21.07
CA ALA A 802 -4.61 -12.03 -21.61
C ALA A 802 -4.91 -12.47 -23.05
N LEU A 803 -6.17 -12.33 -23.47
CA LEU A 803 -6.65 -12.65 -24.81
C LEU A 803 -7.18 -11.40 -25.52
N ALA A 804 -6.91 -11.31 -26.82
CA ALA A 804 -7.45 -10.25 -27.66
C ALA A 804 -8.88 -10.58 -28.08
N LEU A 805 -9.85 -9.86 -27.54
CA LEU A 805 -11.27 -10.05 -27.83
C LEU A 805 -11.83 -8.84 -28.61
N PRO A 806 -12.67 -9.02 -29.65
CA PRO A 806 -13.38 -7.93 -30.29
C PRO A 806 -14.16 -7.10 -29.26
N ARG A 807 -14.05 -5.77 -29.33
CA ARG A 807 -14.65 -4.89 -28.30
C ARG A 807 -16.14 -5.09 -28.06
N ARG A 808 -16.89 -5.41 -29.12
CA ARG A 808 -18.32 -5.73 -29.05
C ARG A 808 -18.64 -6.97 -28.19
N LEU A 809 -17.68 -7.89 -28.05
CA LEU A 809 -17.84 -9.12 -27.28
C LEU A 809 -17.36 -8.99 -25.83
N VAL A 810 -16.65 -7.91 -25.47
CA VAL A 810 -16.15 -7.71 -24.10
C VAL A 810 -17.30 -7.64 -23.10
N ALA A 811 -18.27 -6.75 -23.32
CA ALA A 811 -19.39 -6.60 -22.39
C ALA A 811 -20.25 -7.88 -22.25
N PRO A 812 -20.62 -8.58 -23.34
CA PRO A 812 -21.28 -9.89 -23.24
C PRO A 812 -20.46 -10.95 -22.50
N ALA A 813 -19.17 -11.12 -22.83
CA ALA A 813 -18.31 -12.10 -22.18
C ALA A 813 -18.17 -11.81 -20.69
N SER A 814 -18.00 -10.54 -20.32
CA SER A 814 -17.96 -10.09 -18.93
C SER A 814 -19.25 -10.33 -18.16
N ALA A 815 -20.41 -10.12 -18.80
CA ALA A 815 -21.71 -10.39 -18.19
C ALA A 815 -21.91 -11.89 -17.94
N LEU A 816 -21.61 -12.73 -18.94
CA LEU A 816 -21.67 -14.19 -18.81
C LEU A 816 -20.71 -14.71 -17.74
N ALA A 817 -19.49 -14.20 -17.69
CA ALA A 817 -18.51 -14.56 -16.67
C ALA A 817 -18.91 -14.08 -15.26
N GLY A 818 -19.57 -12.92 -15.13
CA GLY A 818 -20.09 -12.44 -13.85
C GLY A 818 -21.31 -13.23 -13.36
N ALA A 819 -22.18 -13.63 -14.29
CA ALA A 819 -23.39 -14.38 -14.00
C ALA A 819 -23.19 -15.91 -13.94
N SER A 820 -21.97 -16.42 -14.16
CA SER A 820 -21.72 -17.84 -14.36
C SER A 820 -22.24 -18.72 -13.22
N LEU A 821 -22.16 -18.28 -11.96
CA LEU A 821 -22.73 -19.01 -10.82
C LEU A 821 -24.26 -19.11 -10.90
N TYR A 822 -24.93 -17.98 -11.19
CA TYR A 822 -26.39 -17.93 -11.27
C TYR A 822 -26.92 -18.73 -12.46
N ILE A 823 -26.23 -18.65 -13.60
CA ILE A 823 -26.53 -19.50 -14.76
C ILE A 823 -26.36 -20.98 -14.38
N TYR A 824 -25.24 -21.33 -13.75
CA TYR A 824 -24.96 -22.70 -13.35
C TYR A 824 -26.03 -23.28 -12.42
N ILE A 825 -26.42 -22.58 -11.36
CA ILE A 825 -27.39 -23.13 -10.39
C ILE A 825 -28.84 -23.15 -10.90
N THR A 826 -29.18 -22.38 -11.94
CA THR A 826 -30.58 -22.20 -12.37
C THR A 826 -30.94 -22.91 -13.69
N HIS A 827 -30.00 -23.13 -14.61
CA HIS A 827 -30.34 -23.54 -15.98
C HIS A 827 -31.11 -24.88 -16.06
N PHE A 828 -30.75 -25.89 -15.27
CA PHE A 828 -31.49 -27.16 -15.20
C PHE A 828 -32.94 -26.98 -14.75
N GLU A 829 -33.20 -26.04 -13.85
CA GLU A 829 -34.54 -25.74 -13.37
C GLU A 829 -35.37 -25.02 -14.42
N VAL A 830 -34.74 -24.10 -15.15
CA VAL A 830 -35.39 -23.43 -16.28
C VAL A 830 -35.76 -24.43 -17.37
N PHE A 831 -34.89 -25.39 -17.67
CA PHE A 831 -35.18 -26.42 -18.68
C PHE A 831 -36.36 -27.29 -18.25
N ALA A 832 -36.31 -27.81 -17.03
CA ALA A 832 -37.39 -28.65 -16.49
C ALA A 832 -38.72 -27.91 -16.40
N PHE A 833 -38.71 -26.62 -16.04
CA PHE A 833 -39.90 -25.79 -16.05
C PHE A 833 -40.48 -25.62 -17.46
N LEU A 834 -39.64 -25.35 -18.46
CA LEU A 834 -40.09 -25.17 -19.84
C LEU A 834 -40.60 -26.48 -20.45
N GLU A 835 -39.98 -27.61 -20.14
CA GLU A 835 -40.41 -28.94 -20.59
C GLU A 835 -41.73 -29.40 -19.93
N SER A 836 -41.99 -28.99 -18.68
CA SER A 836 -43.23 -29.32 -17.96
C SER A 836 -44.39 -28.35 -18.22
N SER A 837 -44.11 -27.15 -18.73
CA SER A 837 -45.10 -26.11 -19.01
C SER A 837 -45.83 -26.36 -20.33
N ALA A 838 -46.72 -27.35 -20.37
CA ALA A 838 -47.57 -27.67 -21.53
C ALA A 838 -48.64 -26.61 -21.88
N VAL A 839 -48.60 -25.41 -21.26
CA VAL A 839 -49.58 -24.34 -21.46
C VAL A 839 -48.89 -23.05 -21.96
N THR A 840 -49.41 -22.50 -23.06
CA THR A 840 -48.96 -21.25 -23.70
C THR A 840 -48.87 -20.08 -22.73
N PRO A 841 -47.86 -19.18 -22.87
CA PRO A 841 -47.14 -18.85 -24.10
C PRO A 841 -45.71 -19.45 -24.25
N TRP A 842 -45.30 -20.39 -23.39
CA TRP A 842 -43.88 -20.80 -23.32
C TRP A 842 -43.53 -22.13 -24.00
N SER A 843 -44.51 -22.85 -24.56
CA SER A 843 -44.31 -24.17 -25.18
C SER A 843 -43.30 -24.17 -26.32
N GLU A 844 -43.35 -23.16 -27.21
CA GLU A 844 -42.41 -23.04 -28.34
C GLU A 844 -40.94 -22.90 -27.91
N LEU A 845 -40.69 -22.27 -26.75
CA LEU A 845 -39.36 -22.13 -26.16
C LEU A 845 -38.87 -23.43 -25.50
N GLY A 846 -39.80 -24.22 -24.95
CA GLY A 846 -39.51 -25.51 -24.33
C GLY A 846 -39.18 -26.61 -25.34
N ASP A 847 -39.82 -26.59 -26.50
CA ASP A 847 -39.62 -27.61 -27.55
C ASP A 847 -38.28 -27.45 -28.30
N SER A 848 -37.74 -26.23 -28.35
CA SER A 848 -36.46 -25.95 -29.01
C SER A 848 -35.26 -26.02 -28.05
N ALA A 849 -34.25 -26.82 -28.39
CA ALA A 849 -32.98 -26.87 -27.66
C ALA A 849 -32.31 -25.48 -27.55
N TRP A 850 -32.37 -24.67 -28.62
CA TRP A 850 -31.89 -23.29 -28.62
C TRP A 850 -32.74 -22.37 -27.74
N GLY A 851 -34.07 -22.59 -27.71
CA GLY A 851 -35.00 -21.89 -26.84
C GLY A 851 -34.69 -22.11 -25.36
N ARG A 852 -34.53 -23.37 -24.96
CA ARG A 852 -34.11 -23.75 -23.59
C ARG A 852 -32.78 -23.12 -23.23
N ALA A 853 -31.75 -23.26 -24.06
CA ALA A 853 -30.43 -22.68 -23.81
C ALA A 853 -30.48 -21.15 -23.63
N ALA A 854 -31.21 -20.44 -24.50
CA ALA A 854 -31.40 -19.00 -24.40
C ALA A 854 -32.14 -18.61 -23.10
N ALA A 855 -33.19 -19.34 -22.73
CA ALA A 855 -33.92 -19.12 -21.48
C ALA A 855 -33.04 -19.34 -20.24
N GLY A 856 -32.24 -20.40 -20.20
CA GLY A 856 -31.30 -20.67 -19.10
C GLY A 856 -30.25 -19.57 -18.93
N LEU A 857 -29.64 -19.11 -20.03
CA LEU A 857 -28.67 -18.01 -20.00
C LEU A 857 -29.31 -16.69 -19.55
N THR A 858 -30.47 -16.35 -20.11
CA THR A 858 -31.17 -15.08 -19.81
C THR A 858 -31.70 -15.03 -18.39
N PHE A 859 -32.26 -16.12 -17.87
CA PHE A 859 -32.72 -16.22 -16.49
C PHE A 859 -31.57 -16.05 -15.49
N GLY A 860 -30.46 -16.75 -15.70
CA GLY A 860 -29.27 -16.62 -14.85
C GLY A 860 -28.67 -15.21 -14.87
N LEU A 861 -28.64 -14.56 -16.04
CA LEU A 861 -28.22 -13.16 -16.19
C LEU A 861 -29.17 -12.19 -15.47
N ALA A 862 -30.48 -12.42 -15.53
CA ALA A 862 -31.48 -11.63 -14.83
C ALA A 862 -31.33 -11.75 -13.32
N LEU A 863 -31.21 -12.97 -12.79
CA LEU A 863 -31.04 -13.23 -11.35
C LEU A 863 -29.74 -12.62 -10.82
N TRP A 864 -28.64 -12.72 -11.57
CA TRP A 864 -27.39 -12.03 -11.28
C TRP A 864 -27.57 -10.50 -11.23
N GLY A 865 -28.33 -9.95 -12.18
CA GLY A 865 -28.70 -8.53 -12.22
C GLY A 865 -29.47 -8.08 -10.97
N VAL A 866 -30.47 -8.85 -10.55
CA VAL A 866 -31.25 -8.63 -9.33
C VAL A 866 -30.35 -8.66 -8.10
N ARG A 867 -29.53 -9.70 -7.95
CA ARG A 867 -28.56 -9.79 -6.83
C ARG A 867 -27.69 -8.55 -6.75
N ARG A 868 -27.17 -8.10 -7.89
CA ARG A 868 -26.28 -6.92 -8.01
C ARG A 868 -27.01 -5.62 -7.64
N GLN A 869 -28.30 -5.50 -7.94
CA GLN A 869 -29.13 -4.39 -7.47
C GLN A 869 -29.35 -4.46 -5.96
N ILE A 870 -29.66 -5.65 -5.41
CA ILE A 870 -29.82 -5.86 -3.97
C ILE A 870 -28.53 -5.51 -3.21
N THR A 871 -27.35 -5.95 -3.68
CA THR A 871 -26.07 -5.57 -3.04
C THR A 871 -25.89 -4.06 -3.05
N ARG A 872 -26.14 -3.41 -4.18
CA ARG A 872 -26.04 -1.94 -4.29
C ARG A 872 -27.02 -1.22 -3.36
N ALA A 873 -28.26 -1.69 -3.28
CA ALA A 873 -29.28 -1.15 -2.40
C ALA A 873 -28.92 -1.35 -0.92
N ARG A 874 -28.41 -2.54 -0.54
CA ARG A 874 -27.94 -2.84 0.82
C ARG A 874 -26.75 -1.98 1.21
N ILE A 875 -25.74 -1.85 0.36
CA ILE A 875 -24.58 -0.99 0.64
C ILE A 875 -25.00 0.48 0.65
N GLY A 876 -25.87 0.90 -0.25
CA GLY A 876 -26.46 2.23 -0.22
C GLY A 876 -27.29 2.48 1.04
N ALA A 877 -27.99 1.48 1.57
CA ALA A 877 -28.73 1.56 2.83
C ALA A 877 -27.80 1.58 4.05
N VAL A 878 -26.79 0.70 4.10
CA VAL A 878 -25.76 0.68 5.15
C VAL A 878 -24.99 1.99 5.15
N ARG A 879 -24.64 2.53 3.97
CA ARG A 879 -24.06 3.87 3.89
C ARG A 879 -25.06 4.92 4.33
N ARG A 880 -26.31 4.96 3.85
CA ARG A 880 -27.31 5.91 4.36
C ARG A 880 -27.48 5.86 5.89
N HIS A 881 -27.41 4.66 6.47
CA HIS A 881 -27.46 4.41 7.91
C HIS A 881 -26.20 4.90 8.64
N LEU A 882 -25.01 4.56 8.13
CA LEU A 882 -23.72 5.06 8.64
C LEU A 882 -23.63 6.59 8.52
N ASN A 883 -24.17 7.16 7.44
CA ASN A 883 -24.18 8.58 7.10
C ASN A 883 -25.27 9.38 7.84
N GLY A 884 -26.13 8.74 8.64
CA GLY A 884 -27.19 9.38 9.41
C GLY A 884 -28.36 10.00 8.60
N HIS A 885 -28.62 9.54 7.38
CA HIS A 885 -29.68 10.09 6.53
C HIS A 885 -30.94 9.21 6.60
N TRP A 886 -31.87 9.54 7.51
CA TRP A 886 -33.25 9.06 7.39
C TRP A 886 -34.00 9.92 6.36
N PRO A 887 -34.81 9.35 5.46
CA PRO A 887 -35.72 10.17 4.67
C PRO A 887 -36.66 10.91 5.64
N VAL A 888 -36.57 12.24 5.66
CA VAL A 888 -37.52 13.09 6.37
C VAL A 888 -38.90 12.78 5.78
N PRO A 889 -39.88 12.33 6.58
CA PRO A 889 -41.20 12.03 6.04
C PRO A 889 -41.82 13.32 5.50
N SER A 890 -42.21 13.28 4.23
CA SER A 890 -42.67 14.44 3.46
C SER A 890 -44.01 15.00 3.96
N SER A 891 -44.78 14.24 4.74
CA SER A 891 -46.10 14.66 5.22
C SER A 891 -46.07 15.39 6.58
N PRO A 892 -46.88 16.45 6.77
CA PRO A 892 -47.01 17.16 8.05
C PRO A 892 -47.59 16.30 9.19
N SER A 893 -48.29 15.20 8.88
CA SER A 893 -48.87 14.28 9.87
C SER A 893 -47.81 13.41 10.55
N ALA A 894 -46.84 12.89 9.78
CA ALA A 894 -45.75 12.07 10.29
C ALA A 894 -44.79 12.86 11.21
N ARG A 895 -44.59 14.16 10.93
CA ARG A 895 -43.79 15.06 11.78
C ARG A 895 -44.42 15.29 13.15
N ARG A 896 -45.76 15.34 13.25
CA ARG A 896 -46.48 15.47 14.53
C ARG A 896 -46.44 14.18 15.35
N ALA A 897 -46.52 13.01 14.71
CA ALA A 897 -46.40 11.73 15.41
C ALA A 897 -44.99 11.52 15.99
N ALA A 898 -43.93 11.87 15.25
CA ALA A 898 -42.55 11.77 15.72
C ALA A 898 -42.24 12.75 16.87
N ALA A 899 -42.84 13.95 16.85
CA ALA A 899 -42.70 14.92 17.94
C ALA A 899 -43.43 14.46 19.22
N SER A 900 -44.61 13.85 19.09
CA SER A 900 -45.38 13.32 20.23
C SER A 900 -44.68 12.15 20.93
N LEU A 901 -44.00 11.28 20.17
CA LEU A 901 -43.23 10.16 20.72
C LEU A 901 -41.96 10.63 21.45
N ALA A 902 -41.29 11.67 20.94
CA ALA A 902 -40.11 12.24 21.59
C ALA A 902 -40.45 13.01 22.89
N GLN A 903 -41.70 13.44 23.05
CA GLN A 903 -42.17 14.14 24.24
C GLN A 903 -42.60 13.18 25.35
N MET A 904 -43.18 12.01 25.02
CA MET A 904 -43.49 10.96 26.00
C MET A 904 -42.24 10.32 26.63
N ASP A 905 -41.09 10.32 25.94
CA ASP A 905 -39.86 9.73 26.44
C ASP A 905 -39.08 10.65 27.40
N ARG A 906 -39.41 11.96 27.43
CA ARG A 906 -38.81 12.94 28.36
C ARG A 906 -39.51 13.01 29.71
N ASP A 907 -40.76 12.56 29.81
CA ASP A 907 -41.58 12.68 31.04
C ASP A 907 -41.55 11.41 31.92
N ARG A 908 -40.63 10.46 31.67
CA ARG A 908 -40.45 9.30 32.57
C ARG A 908 -39.56 9.67 33.77
N PRO A 909 -40.04 9.52 35.02
CA PRO A 909 -39.21 9.76 36.21
C PRO A 909 -38.20 8.62 36.44
N ASP A 910 -36.97 8.97 36.80
CA ASP A 910 -35.86 8.07 37.16
C ASP A 910 -36.18 7.24 38.43
N GLU A 911 -36.53 5.96 38.25
CA GLU A 911 -36.49 4.97 39.33
C GLU A 911 -35.05 4.45 39.51
N ARG A 912 -34.38 4.98 40.55
CA ARG A 912 -33.13 4.42 41.08
C ARG A 912 -33.36 3.02 41.65
N VAL A 913 -32.83 2.00 40.98
CA VAL A 913 -32.74 0.64 41.56
C VAL A 913 -31.43 0.49 42.35
N ARG A 914 -31.64 0.23 43.64
CA ARG A 914 -30.65 -0.19 44.65
C ARG A 914 -29.97 -1.50 44.25
N SER A 915 -28.66 -1.57 44.45
CA SER A 915 -27.90 -2.82 44.52
C SER A 915 -28.22 -3.59 45.82
N PRO A 916 -28.53 -4.89 45.78
CA PRO A 916 -28.31 -5.77 46.92
C PRO A 916 -26.93 -6.45 46.82
N ARG A 917 -26.46 -6.85 48.00
CA ARG A 917 -25.15 -7.41 48.37
C ARG A 917 -24.65 -8.58 47.53
#